data_AF-H8FYB5-F1
#
_entry.id   AF-H8FYB5-F1
#
_cell.length_a   1.000
_cell.length_b   1.000
_cell.length_c   1.000
_cell.angle_alpha   90.00
_cell.angle_beta   90.00
_cell.angle_gamma   90.00
#
_symmetry.space_group_name_H-M   'P 1'
#
loop_
_entity.id
_entity.type
_entity.pdbx_description
1 polymer ?
#
loop_
_entity_poly.entity_id
_entity_poly.type
_entity_poly.pdbx_seq_one_letter_code
_entity_poly.pdbx_strand_id
1 'polypeptide(L)'
;MGYVFKIRPLPEARSYFAGIGKAVADRTVNRKITRRLDLPKQVPFSIPRDDSTSLDAQIAALAKSNGHAFEGDYHVEFGDDEVVQGFYWAIGEIVTEEWADVARRVALGNALLHPKKDAPFVGGFLDTNVSFTSEQRIEFDRMHHHLRQASLLMSGRHLQHGDETQPDRPMEVFTNCLEYSTRILTMEYGPVEIGKIVGQTVTVIAGDGQPRPAMINAHGEQDLYEITFRSLTGGGGKFRRTVKATANHRWKLRDGSITASLKTGDVLTPIHADVGMNEAAVVHGLIFGDGTAHKGRRDNYRPGISQGRTYASIRVCKQDAVRDEVHGWLDAAGYRYTTPPHANGDRVYYIGKFEHAKELPFTRDPEYIAGFIYGWWLADGYKGQDRCLEISTSSEMAAEWLDEHAAYAGFNVTMHRVMERKEGDGSFANGKDLHIIRLRKNVEWKVESIEHLGKAPVYCPEEPVTSTFVLANGLLTGNCSSSALSTILFKLLLSGSGVGRAYDDDLMVVDFNHMPIIVPVIDWSHKDVQSGEITGYLTERDARHLYAGREIHYFRVPDSREGWAKAIEQIEKLAFLRKREAVLILDFSDVRPRGAAIMGMQGRPASGPGPLMQAIGNVGRLRDAGMKPWRATIYADHYLAECVLVGGARRAARMATKFWKDATIFEFIELKRGGFLWSSNNSITIDQEFRDRVENVWGWVQLNPGEDPLKARSLIGWPIFDKWDRHAWKVMQEALKASYFDGTGEPGFINVDMLTQNDEGMEVYADGIFAESAKYQLDEETKEIGKEILRRVMNMPYRMITNPCGEITLLVLGGYCVIADVVPFHAQDLDDAEDAFRTAARALIRTNLMDSLYKREVNRTNRIGVGITGLHEFAWRFFKISFRDMVNPVFHGGPCGWGVDQLELMATDMDPSVRAGAFWLTLSRFKRAVVDECERYASELGVTVPHTNTTIKPAGTTSKLFGLSEGAHLPALREYLRWVQYRNDDPLIAKLEEQGYPVRRLRTYSGTTIVGFPTAPVICQLGMGDKLVTAPEATPEEQFEYLRLLERFWIIGVKEDGFTPLSETGNQVSYTLKYDPKVVSFEDFQRAIIEGQFTVRCCSVMPSVDMTAYEYQPEEPVTKAVYELISAAIRSGEDQEVKEDVDFAHVDCASGACPVDFNKAA
;
A
#
# COMPACT_ATOMS: atom_id res chain seq x y z
N MET A 1 16.50 38.76 -16.32
CA MET A 1 16.97 39.59 -15.18
C MET A 1 17.26 38.67 -14.01
N GLY A 2 18.13 39.05 -13.06
CA GLY A 2 18.40 38.19 -11.90
C GLY A 2 17.22 38.15 -10.93
N TYR A 3 16.66 36.97 -10.66
CA TYR A 3 15.69 36.77 -9.58
C TYR A 3 16.42 36.89 -8.23
N VAL A 4 16.27 38.05 -7.58
CA VAL A 4 16.77 38.28 -6.23
C VAL A 4 15.68 37.87 -5.25
N PHE A 5 15.98 36.92 -4.36
CA PHE A 5 15.12 36.59 -3.23
C PHE A 5 14.93 37.84 -2.37
N LYS A 6 13.74 38.43 -2.42
CA LYS A 6 13.33 39.46 -1.46
C LYS A 6 13.19 38.74 -0.13
N ILE A 7 13.98 39.15 0.87
CA ILE A 7 13.87 38.62 2.23
C ILE A 7 12.47 38.98 2.76
N ARG A 8 11.52 38.05 2.62
CA ARG A 8 10.18 38.16 3.20
C ARG A 8 10.30 38.06 4.73
N PRO A 9 9.46 38.75 5.53
CA PRO A 9 9.44 38.54 6.97
C PRO A 9 9.18 37.07 7.29
N LEU A 10 9.95 36.48 8.23
CA LEU A 10 9.82 35.06 8.55
C LEU A 10 8.37 34.78 9.00
N PRO A 11 7.61 33.93 8.29
CA PRO A 11 6.21 33.72 8.58
C PRO A 11 6.03 32.96 9.89
N GLU A 12 4.85 33.07 10.49
CA GLU A 12 4.40 32.15 11.52
C GLU A 12 4.45 30.71 10.98
N ALA A 13 4.83 29.75 11.84
CA ALA A 13 4.85 28.35 11.43
C ALA A 13 3.40 27.84 11.41
N ARG A 14 2.99 27.20 10.32
CA ARG A 14 1.68 26.57 10.23
C ARG A 14 1.61 25.42 11.24
N SER A 15 0.65 25.47 12.16
CA SER A 15 0.34 24.32 13.01
C SER A 15 -0.03 23.10 12.16
N TYR A 16 0.25 21.90 12.66
CA TYR A 16 -0.32 20.69 12.08
C TYR A 16 -1.86 20.77 12.04
N PHE A 17 -2.46 20.12 11.04
CA PHE A 17 -3.92 19.97 11.02
C PHE A 17 -4.39 19.21 12.27
N ALA A 18 -5.43 19.70 12.95
CA ALA A 18 -5.92 19.12 14.20
C ALA A 18 -6.31 17.64 14.05
N GLY A 19 -6.13 16.82 15.09
CA GLY A 19 -6.29 15.37 15.01
C GLY A 19 -5.29 14.71 14.04
N ILE A 20 -5.65 14.58 12.77
CA ILE A 20 -4.88 13.78 11.80
C ILE A 20 -3.54 14.37 11.38
N GLY A 21 -3.36 15.69 11.35
CA GLY A 21 -2.05 16.27 11.07
C GLY A 21 -1.06 16.03 12.21
N LYS A 22 -1.48 16.28 13.46
CA LYS A 22 -0.62 16.14 14.64
C LYS A 22 -0.32 14.67 14.99
N ALA A 23 -1.33 13.80 15.04
CA ALA A 23 -1.12 12.37 15.34
C ALA A 23 -0.11 11.71 14.37
N VAL A 24 -0.13 12.12 13.11
CA VAL A 24 0.84 11.72 12.09
C VAL A 24 2.22 12.25 12.39
N ALA A 25 2.31 13.54 12.70
CA ALA A 25 3.58 14.16 12.98
C ALA A 25 4.26 13.46 14.15
N ASP A 26 3.53 13.26 15.26
CA ASP A 26 4.02 12.59 16.46
C ASP A 26 4.42 11.12 16.19
N ARG A 27 3.74 10.41 15.27
CA ARG A 27 4.03 9.00 14.91
C ARG A 27 5.06 8.82 13.79
N THR A 28 5.34 9.86 12.99
CA THR A 28 6.06 9.69 11.70
C THR A 28 7.01 10.81 11.29
N VAL A 29 7.15 11.90 12.05
CA VAL A 29 7.98 13.06 11.66
C VAL A 29 8.70 13.69 12.86
N ASN A 30 7.95 13.98 13.92
CA ASN A 30 8.43 14.60 15.14
C ASN A 30 9.33 13.64 15.91
N ARG A 31 10.24 14.20 16.68
CA ARG A 31 11.14 13.50 17.59
C ARG A 31 10.91 13.96 19.01
N LYS A 32 11.28 13.14 20.00
CA LYS A 32 11.46 13.61 21.37
C LYS A 32 12.83 14.30 21.47
N ILE A 33 12.83 15.62 21.56
CA ILE A 33 13.99 16.50 21.67
C ILE A 33 14.12 17.02 23.11
N THR A 34 15.33 17.37 23.53
CA THR A 34 15.53 18.09 24.79
C THR A 34 15.50 19.59 24.51
N ARG A 35 14.51 20.31 25.07
CA ARG A 35 14.60 21.77 25.20
C ARG A 35 15.28 22.08 26.52
N ARG A 36 16.42 22.77 26.47
CA ARG A 36 17.21 23.12 27.65
C ARG A 36 16.44 24.11 28.53
N LEU A 37 16.55 23.98 29.84
CA LEU A 37 16.05 24.98 30.78
C LEU A 37 17.11 26.07 31.00
N ASP A 38 16.69 27.32 31.17
CA ASP A 38 17.59 28.45 31.46
C ASP A 38 18.37 28.27 32.77
N LEU A 39 17.79 27.52 33.72
CA LEU A 39 18.39 27.10 34.98
C LEU A 39 17.98 25.64 35.30
N PRO A 40 18.87 24.81 35.88
CA PRO A 40 18.51 23.45 36.29
C PRO A 40 17.40 23.42 37.35
N LYS A 41 16.50 22.44 37.21
CA LYS A 41 15.30 22.24 38.02
C LYS A 41 15.49 21.03 38.94
N GLN A 42 15.30 21.23 40.25
CA GLN A 42 15.42 20.15 41.24
C GLN A 42 14.18 19.25 41.17
N VAL A 43 14.36 17.93 41.09
CA VAL A 43 13.26 16.95 40.98
C VAL A 43 13.46 15.81 41.99
N PRO A 44 12.58 15.63 42.99
CA PRO A 44 12.71 14.56 43.97
C PRO A 44 12.37 13.17 43.39
N PHE A 45 12.93 12.13 43.99
CA PHE A 45 12.68 10.73 43.66
C PHE A 45 12.61 9.82 44.89
N SER A 46 11.93 8.68 44.71
CA SER A 46 11.89 7.55 45.65
C SER A 46 11.73 6.28 44.81
N ILE A 47 12.71 5.38 44.83
CA ILE A 47 12.73 4.16 44.01
C ILE A 47 13.02 2.91 44.87
N PRO A 48 12.45 1.74 44.54
CA PRO A 48 12.82 0.48 45.18
C PRO A 48 14.30 0.18 44.95
N ARG A 49 14.95 -0.46 45.92
CA ARG A 49 16.36 -0.83 45.77
C ARG A 49 16.52 -2.07 44.89
N ASP A 50 17.24 -1.90 43.79
CA ASP A 50 17.74 -2.97 42.94
C ASP A 50 19.28 -2.96 42.91
N ASP A 51 19.90 -4.02 43.45
CA ASP A 51 21.37 -4.19 43.43
C ASP A 51 21.86 -4.87 42.13
N SER A 52 20.98 -5.21 41.17
CA SER A 52 21.33 -5.84 39.89
C SER A 52 21.67 -4.85 38.76
N THR A 53 21.27 -3.59 38.91
CA THR A 53 21.62 -2.47 38.01
C THR A 53 22.23 -1.30 38.80
N SER A 54 22.94 -0.38 38.16
CA SER A 54 23.52 0.77 38.86
C SER A 54 22.47 1.85 39.16
N LEU A 55 22.58 2.49 40.32
CA LEU A 55 21.71 3.60 40.72
C LEU A 55 21.68 4.73 39.68
N ASP A 56 22.82 5.04 39.06
CA ASP A 56 22.91 6.01 37.96
C ASP A 56 22.00 5.65 36.77
N ALA A 57 21.91 4.36 36.43
CA ALA A 57 21.04 3.87 35.35
C ALA A 57 19.56 3.89 35.76
N GLN A 58 19.25 3.60 37.02
CA GLN A 58 17.89 3.68 37.57
C GLN A 58 17.39 5.12 37.60
N ILE A 59 18.22 6.08 38.06
CA ILE A 59 17.89 7.50 38.08
C ILE A 59 17.83 8.08 36.66
N ALA A 60 18.72 7.67 35.75
CA ALA A 60 18.62 8.06 34.33
C ALA A 60 17.33 7.53 33.66
N ALA A 61 16.90 6.31 34.00
CA ALA A 61 15.62 5.77 33.54
C ALA A 61 14.42 6.55 34.12
N LEU A 62 14.46 6.91 35.41
CA LEU A 62 13.41 7.70 36.07
C LEU A 62 13.35 9.15 35.56
N ALA A 63 14.48 9.80 35.36
CA ALA A 63 14.52 11.13 34.77
C ALA A 63 13.88 11.12 33.38
N LYS A 64 14.23 10.11 32.57
CA LYS A 64 13.65 9.89 31.24
C LYS A 64 12.14 9.57 31.28
N SER A 65 11.65 8.76 32.24
CA SER A 65 10.22 8.49 32.38
C SER A 65 9.43 9.73 32.81
N ASN A 66 10.05 10.61 33.59
CA ASN A 66 9.46 11.88 34.02
C ASN A 66 9.59 13.00 32.96
N GLY A 67 10.11 12.71 31.77
CA GLY A 67 10.28 13.69 30.69
C GLY A 67 11.40 14.71 30.93
N HIS A 68 12.43 14.37 31.72
CA HIS A 68 13.55 15.24 32.03
C HIS A 68 14.88 14.75 31.40
N ALA A 69 15.68 15.69 30.91
CA ALA A 69 17.07 15.44 30.55
C ALA A 69 17.99 15.56 31.78
N PHE A 70 18.92 14.62 31.91
CA PHE A 70 19.74 14.39 33.10
C PHE A 70 21.17 14.01 32.68
N GLU A 71 22.17 14.70 33.24
CA GLU A 71 23.60 14.52 32.95
C GLU A 71 24.38 13.85 34.11
N GLY A 72 23.68 13.16 35.02
CA GLY A 72 24.31 12.39 36.11
C GLY A 72 24.37 13.09 37.48
N ASP A 73 23.87 14.32 37.60
CA ASP A 73 23.92 15.10 38.85
C ASP A 73 22.68 14.86 39.74
N TYR A 74 22.88 14.14 40.84
CA TYR A 74 21.86 13.80 41.84
C TYR A 74 22.41 13.75 43.27
N HIS A 75 21.50 13.83 44.23
CA HIS A 75 21.76 13.71 45.66
C HIS A 75 20.85 12.63 46.26
N VAL A 76 21.39 11.79 47.14
CA VAL A 76 20.63 10.80 47.92
C VAL A 76 20.46 11.35 49.33
N GLU A 77 19.21 11.51 49.77
CA GLU A 77 18.86 12.03 51.09
C GLU A 77 18.63 10.89 52.10
N PHE A 78 18.15 9.73 51.62
CA PHE A 78 17.92 8.54 52.43
C PHE A 78 18.07 7.26 51.58
N GLY A 79 18.49 6.16 52.20
CA GLY A 79 18.52 4.85 51.57
C GLY A 79 18.69 3.73 52.58
N ASP A 80 17.90 2.67 52.43
CA ASP A 80 17.95 1.46 53.24
C ASP A 80 18.01 0.20 52.35
N ASP A 81 17.56 -0.95 52.85
CA ASP A 81 17.53 -2.23 52.12
C ASP A 81 16.25 -2.42 51.27
N GLU A 82 15.28 -1.51 51.34
CA GLU A 82 14.03 -1.54 50.54
C GLU A 82 13.94 -0.38 49.54
N VAL A 83 14.35 0.85 49.90
CA VAL A 83 14.10 2.08 49.12
C VAL A 83 15.32 3.02 49.12
N VAL A 84 15.52 3.76 48.02
CA VAL A 84 16.45 4.90 47.90
C VAL A 84 15.68 6.17 47.55
N GLN A 85 15.96 7.29 48.23
CA GLN A 85 15.27 8.57 48.08
C GLN A 85 16.24 9.75 47.97
N GLY A 86 15.85 10.79 47.24
CA GLY A 86 16.64 12.00 47.09
C GLY A 86 16.12 12.91 45.98
N PHE A 87 17.01 13.60 45.25
CA PHE A 87 16.64 14.43 44.10
C PHE A 87 17.70 14.41 42.99
N TYR A 88 17.29 14.68 41.75
CA TYR A 88 18.18 14.91 40.60
C TYR A 88 17.97 16.30 40.00
N TRP A 89 18.98 16.79 39.26
CA TRP A 89 18.89 18.05 38.51
C TRP A 89 18.48 17.81 37.06
N ALA A 90 17.27 18.24 36.72
CA ALA A 90 16.80 18.28 35.33
C ALA A 90 17.37 19.53 34.63
N ILE A 91 18.16 19.31 33.58
CA ILE A 91 18.80 20.39 32.79
C ILE A 91 18.00 20.81 31.55
N GLY A 92 16.92 20.09 31.27
CA GLY A 92 16.07 20.25 30.10
C GLY A 92 14.82 19.39 30.21
N GLU A 93 13.80 19.73 29.44
CA GLU A 93 12.56 18.96 29.33
C GLU A 93 12.53 18.24 27.98
N ILE A 94 12.17 16.96 28.01
CA ILE A 94 12.05 16.09 26.84
C ILE A 94 10.65 16.31 26.26
N VAL A 95 10.58 17.04 25.16
CA VAL A 95 9.33 17.40 24.47
C VAL A 95 9.31 16.84 23.06
N THR A 96 8.11 16.59 22.53
CA THR A 96 7.95 16.26 21.11
C THR A 96 8.12 17.52 20.26
N GLU A 97 8.84 17.41 19.14
CA GLU A 97 8.98 18.49 18.15
C GLU A 97 7.63 18.99 17.66
N GLU A 98 7.49 20.30 17.43
CA GLU A 98 6.38 20.85 16.66
C GLU A 98 6.82 21.21 15.23
N TRP A 99 5.89 21.53 14.32
CA TRP A 99 6.23 21.79 12.92
C TRP A 99 7.28 22.90 12.74
N ALA A 100 7.35 23.88 13.64
CA ALA A 100 8.41 24.90 13.65
C ALA A 100 9.81 24.29 13.84
N ASP A 101 9.95 23.29 14.73
CA ASP A 101 11.21 22.60 14.99
C ASP A 101 11.59 21.70 13.81
N VAL A 102 10.61 20.97 13.26
CA VAL A 102 10.79 20.13 12.06
C VAL A 102 11.18 20.97 10.85
N ALA A 103 10.48 22.07 10.59
CA ALA A 103 10.78 22.99 9.49
C ALA A 103 12.22 23.55 9.61
N ARG A 104 12.65 23.91 10.82
CA ARG A 104 14.03 24.34 11.09
C ARG A 104 15.02 23.19 10.84
N ARG A 105 14.78 22.01 11.41
CA ARG A 105 15.67 20.84 11.36
C ARG A 105 15.86 20.32 9.92
N VAL A 106 14.78 20.26 9.14
CA VAL A 106 14.79 19.79 7.75
C VAL A 106 15.41 20.84 6.82
N ALA A 107 15.16 22.14 7.04
CA ALA A 107 15.85 23.21 6.33
C ALA A 107 17.36 23.19 6.62
N LEU A 108 17.75 23.02 7.89
CA LEU A 108 19.15 22.90 8.32
C LEU A 108 19.87 21.74 7.62
N GLY A 109 19.31 20.53 7.71
CA GLY A 109 19.91 19.33 7.12
C GLY A 109 20.09 19.41 5.61
N ASN A 110 19.11 19.97 4.89
CA ASN A 110 19.22 20.14 3.45
C ASN A 110 20.09 21.34 3.03
N ALA A 111 20.13 22.43 3.81
CA ALA A 111 21.01 23.56 3.53
C ALA A 111 22.50 23.19 3.70
N LEU A 112 22.83 22.35 4.69
CA LEU A 112 24.20 21.87 4.94
C LEU A 112 24.78 21.01 3.79
N LEU A 113 23.93 20.50 2.88
CA LEU A 113 24.37 19.82 1.66
C LEU A 113 24.96 20.79 0.62
N HIS A 114 24.79 22.11 0.77
CA HIS A 114 25.35 23.08 -0.16
C HIS A 114 26.89 23.01 -0.21
N PRO A 115 27.50 22.87 -1.41
CA PRO A 115 28.90 22.46 -1.53
C PRO A 115 29.92 23.58 -1.28
N LYS A 116 29.55 24.86 -1.46
CA LYS A 116 30.46 25.99 -1.18
C LYS A 116 30.66 26.16 0.33
N LYS A 117 31.91 26.05 0.76
CA LYS A 117 32.38 26.14 2.16
C LYS A 117 33.29 27.36 2.37
N ASP A 118 32.78 28.53 2.01
CA ASP A 118 33.41 29.82 2.26
C ASP A 118 33.43 30.18 3.77
N ALA A 119 33.97 31.36 4.11
CA ALA A 119 34.11 31.77 5.50
C ALA A 119 32.75 31.84 6.23
N PRO A 120 32.65 31.37 7.50
CA PRO A 120 31.38 31.30 8.22
C PRO A 120 30.78 32.69 8.46
N PHE A 121 29.47 32.81 8.25
CA PHE A 121 28.72 34.05 8.37
C PHE A 121 28.50 34.42 9.86
N VAL A 122 29.33 35.33 10.37
CA VAL A 122 29.23 35.85 11.74
C VAL A 122 28.12 36.91 11.82
N GLY A 123 26.85 36.47 11.80
CA GLY A 123 25.72 37.39 11.75
C GLY A 123 24.38 36.85 12.30
N GLY A 124 24.01 37.34 13.48
CA GLY A 124 22.63 37.30 14.00
C GLY A 124 22.22 36.03 14.74
N PHE A 125 21.68 36.23 15.95
CA PHE A 125 21.16 35.20 16.87
C PHE A 125 20.40 34.06 16.18
N LEU A 126 21.05 32.89 16.10
CA LEU A 126 20.41 31.60 15.89
C LEU A 126 21.00 30.63 16.92
N ASP A 127 20.13 30.07 17.77
CA ASP A 127 20.53 29.22 18.89
C ASP A 127 20.90 27.79 18.43
N THR A 128 22.06 27.70 17.77
CA THR A 128 22.58 26.47 17.14
C THR A 128 24.11 26.58 17.04
N ASN A 129 24.85 25.56 17.49
CA ASN A 129 26.31 25.46 17.39
C ASN A 129 26.84 25.23 15.95
N VAL A 130 26.08 25.62 14.92
CA VAL A 130 26.35 25.32 13.51
C VAL A 130 26.57 26.64 12.75
N SER A 131 27.77 26.82 12.21
CA SER A 131 28.13 27.99 11.41
C SER A 131 27.80 27.78 9.93
N PHE A 132 26.88 28.57 9.39
CA PHE A 132 26.57 28.58 7.96
C PHE A 132 27.55 29.43 7.14
N THR A 133 27.73 29.10 5.85
CA THR A 133 28.19 30.06 4.84
C THR A 133 27.08 31.02 4.41
N SER A 134 27.40 32.06 3.63
CA SER A 134 26.43 32.96 3.01
C SER A 134 25.36 32.21 2.20
N GLU A 135 25.79 31.25 1.39
CA GLU A 135 24.94 30.48 0.50
C GLU A 135 24.12 29.43 1.27
N GLN A 136 24.73 28.72 2.21
CA GLN A 136 23.99 27.84 3.11
C GLN A 136 22.92 28.60 3.89
N ARG A 137 23.20 29.85 4.29
CA ARG A 137 22.22 30.72 4.96
C ARG A 137 21.08 31.14 4.05
N ILE A 138 21.34 31.45 2.77
CA ILE A 138 20.30 31.74 1.77
C ILE A 138 19.41 30.52 1.54
N GLU A 139 19.99 29.33 1.39
CA GLU A 139 19.22 28.09 1.20
C GLU A 139 18.43 27.71 2.45
N PHE A 140 19.00 27.91 3.65
CA PHE A 140 18.29 27.75 4.91
C PHE A 140 17.12 28.73 5.01
N ASP A 141 17.32 30.03 4.85
CA ASP A 141 16.26 31.03 5.03
C ASP A 141 15.11 30.83 4.02
N ARG A 142 15.41 30.53 2.74
CA ARG A 142 14.40 30.13 1.73
C ARG A 142 13.62 28.88 2.13
N MET A 143 14.33 27.80 2.44
CA MET A 143 13.71 26.49 2.69
C MET A 143 12.96 26.48 4.03
N HIS A 144 13.45 27.19 5.02
CA HIS A 144 12.80 27.39 6.32
C HIS A 144 11.54 28.25 6.17
N HIS A 145 11.53 29.30 5.34
CA HIS A 145 10.32 30.07 5.01
C HIS A 145 9.22 29.16 4.42
N HIS A 146 9.51 28.40 3.37
CA HIS A 146 8.52 27.54 2.73
C HIS A 146 8.12 26.31 3.55
N LEU A 147 9.05 25.70 4.29
CA LEU A 147 8.71 24.63 5.24
C LEU A 147 7.83 25.16 6.36
N ARG A 148 8.14 26.31 6.99
CA ARG A 148 7.29 26.89 8.05
C ARG A 148 5.86 27.15 7.59
N GLN A 149 5.68 27.68 6.39
CA GLN A 149 4.36 27.84 5.77
C GLN A 149 3.68 26.52 5.36
N ALA A 150 4.42 25.40 5.36
CA ALA A 150 4.07 24.16 4.68
C ALA A 150 3.80 24.33 3.16
N SER A 151 4.33 25.38 2.52
CA SER A 151 4.28 25.57 1.06
C SER A 151 5.32 24.72 0.34
N LEU A 152 6.31 24.17 1.05
CA LEU A 152 7.17 23.07 0.62
C LEU A 152 7.07 21.92 1.62
N LEU A 153 6.88 20.69 1.13
CA LEU A 153 6.90 19.45 1.89
C LEU A 153 7.93 18.49 1.30
N MET A 154 9.09 18.37 1.95
CA MET A 154 10.04 17.29 1.62
C MET A 154 9.40 15.93 1.89
N SER A 155 9.83 14.86 1.20
CA SER A 155 9.24 13.54 1.38
C SER A 155 9.23 13.10 2.86
N GLY A 156 8.24 12.28 3.28
CA GLY A 156 8.02 11.95 4.70
C GLY A 156 9.26 11.47 5.47
N ARG A 157 10.26 10.87 4.82
CA ARG A 157 11.53 10.51 5.47
C ARG A 157 12.64 11.56 5.41
N HIS A 158 12.57 12.56 4.53
CA HIS A 158 13.29 13.81 4.78
C HIS A 158 12.73 14.52 6.01
N LEU A 159 11.42 14.43 6.29
CA LEU A 159 10.86 14.96 7.53
C LEU A 159 11.35 14.16 8.76
N GLN A 160 11.45 12.82 8.66
CA GLN A 160 12.05 11.96 9.70
C GLN A 160 13.55 12.14 9.88
N HIS A 161 14.32 12.34 8.81
CA HIS A 161 15.78 12.14 8.78
C HIS A 161 16.60 13.28 8.17
N GLY A 162 15.97 14.37 7.72
CA GLY A 162 16.64 15.63 7.44
C GLY A 162 16.93 16.34 8.76
N ASP A 163 18.20 16.37 9.14
CA ASP A 163 18.77 17.02 10.32
C ASP A 163 20.24 17.36 10.06
N GLU A 164 20.97 17.90 11.03
CA GLU A 164 22.37 18.30 10.86
C GLU A 164 23.33 17.17 10.44
N THR A 165 22.97 15.90 10.63
CA THR A 165 23.74 14.74 10.14
C THR A 165 23.20 14.18 8.81
N GLN A 166 22.30 14.89 8.12
CA GLN A 166 21.87 14.52 6.76
C GLN A 166 23.05 14.38 5.78
N PRO A 167 24.08 15.25 5.79
CA PRO A 167 25.26 15.09 4.93
C PRO A 167 26.03 13.77 5.12
N ASP A 168 25.93 13.15 6.31
CA ASP A 168 26.62 11.89 6.65
C ASP A 168 25.77 10.63 6.36
N ARG A 169 24.53 10.80 5.90
CA ARG A 169 23.57 9.72 5.64
C ARG A 169 23.51 9.38 4.15
N PRO A 170 23.39 8.10 3.79
CA PRO A 170 23.24 7.70 2.39
C PRO A 170 21.78 7.84 1.93
N MET A 171 21.57 8.02 0.63
CA MET A 171 20.30 8.50 0.06
C MET A 171 19.11 7.50 0.03
N GLU A 172 19.20 6.28 0.58
CA GLU A 172 18.18 5.22 0.34
C GLU A 172 17.03 5.08 1.38
N VAL A 173 17.03 5.89 2.44
CA VAL A 173 16.26 5.65 3.68
C VAL A 173 14.78 6.14 3.58
N PHE A 174 13.83 5.46 2.87
CA PHE A 174 12.57 6.13 2.37
C PHE A 174 11.08 5.59 2.50
N THR A 175 10.63 4.31 2.45
CA THR A 175 9.16 3.96 2.12
C THR A 175 8.22 3.17 3.13
N ASN A 176 7.08 2.53 2.70
CA ASN A 176 5.68 2.48 3.31
C ASN A 176 4.90 1.07 3.40
N CYS A 177 3.72 0.92 4.12
CA CYS A 177 2.91 -0.35 4.44
C CYS A 177 1.37 -0.20 4.92
N LEU A 178 0.56 -1.31 5.05
CA LEU A 178 -0.94 -1.61 5.27
C LEU A 178 -1.62 -1.35 6.68
N GLU A 179 -2.96 -1.37 6.91
CA GLU A 179 -3.91 -1.02 8.06
C GLU A 179 -4.08 -1.85 9.42
N TYR A 180 -5.05 -1.46 10.32
CA TYR A 180 -5.45 -2.04 11.66
C TYR A 180 -6.79 -2.87 11.76
N SER A 181 -7.93 -2.41 11.25
CA SER A 181 -9.28 -3.03 11.38
C SER A 181 -9.67 -4.01 10.28
N THR A 182 -8.72 -4.33 9.42
CA THR A 182 -8.89 -5.34 8.39
C THR A 182 -8.95 -6.75 8.97
N ARG A 183 -10.12 -7.40 8.85
CA ARG A 183 -10.32 -8.81 9.24
C ARG A 183 -9.55 -9.75 8.32
N ILE A 184 -8.72 -10.60 8.91
CA ILE A 184 -8.00 -11.72 8.30
C ILE A 184 -8.64 -13.05 8.74
N LEU A 185 -8.59 -14.05 7.85
CA LEU A 185 -9.31 -15.31 8.00
C LEU A 185 -8.40 -16.34 8.68
N THR A 186 -8.61 -16.60 9.97
CA THR A 186 -7.76 -17.52 10.77
C THR A 186 -8.46 -18.81 11.18
N MET A 187 -7.69 -19.87 11.40
CA MET A 187 -8.24 -21.17 11.83
C MET A 187 -8.54 -21.19 13.34
N GLU A 188 -7.66 -20.61 14.14
CA GLU A 188 -7.69 -20.66 15.60
C GLU A 188 -8.77 -19.74 16.18
N TYR A 189 -8.86 -18.50 15.68
CA TYR A 189 -9.70 -17.45 16.25
C TYR A 189 -10.98 -17.19 15.45
N GLY A 190 -11.02 -17.60 14.17
CA GLY A 190 -12.10 -17.28 13.24
C GLY A 190 -11.76 -16.05 12.38
N PRO A 191 -12.78 -15.36 11.84
CA PRO A 191 -12.68 -13.98 11.38
C PRO A 191 -12.13 -13.06 12.48
N VAL A 192 -10.89 -12.59 12.34
CA VAL A 192 -10.19 -11.79 13.37
C VAL A 192 -9.47 -10.61 12.72
N GLU A 193 -9.46 -9.44 13.34
CA GLU A 193 -8.94 -8.20 12.71
C GLU A 193 -7.55 -7.83 13.18
N ILE A 194 -6.75 -7.39 12.22
CA ILE A 194 -5.29 -7.49 12.21
C ILE A 194 -4.61 -6.81 13.42
N GLY A 195 -5.05 -5.61 13.80
CA GLY A 195 -4.50 -4.86 14.93
C GLY A 195 -4.62 -5.54 16.31
N LYS A 196 -5.43 -6.60 16.42
CA LYS A 196 -5.72 -7.37 17.65
C LYS A 196 -4.63 -8.37 18.02
N ILE A 197 -3.86 -8.77 17.03
CA ILE A 197 -2.94 -9.91 17.03
C ILE A 197 -1.54 -9.50 16.57
N VAL A 198 -1.23 -8.20 16.67
CA VAL A 198 0.07 -7.61 16.34
C VAL A 198 1.15 -8.19 17.24
N GLY A 199 2.28 -8.59 16.64
CA GLY A 199 3.36 -9.30 17.31
C GLY A 199 3.07 -10.79 17.59
N GLN A 200 1.93 -11.32 17.13
CA GLN A 200 1.60 -12.74 17.19
C GLN A 200 1.74 -13.40 15.82
N THR A 201 2.02 -14.71 15.81
CA THR A 201 1.90 -15.56 14.63
C THR A 201 0.53 -16.22 14.65
N VAL A 202 -0.22 -16.19 13.54
CA VAL A 202 -1.53 -16.83 13.40
C VAL A 202 -1.63 -17.60 12.08
N THR A 203 -2.47 -18.63 12.01
CA THR A 203 -2.66 -19.43 10.79
C THR A 203 -3.75 -18.82 9.91
N VAL A 204 -3.33 -18.09 8.88
CA VAL A 204 -4.21 -17.49 7.87
C VAL A 204 -4.46 -18.46 6.71
N ILE A 205 -5.62 -18.39 6.05
CA ILE A 205 -5.75 -19.02 4.73
C ILE A 205 -4.87 -18.24 3.73
N ALA A 206 -4.10 -18.95 2.91
CA ALA A 206 -3.15 -18.36 1.98
C ALA A 206 -3.68 -18.30 0.54
N GLY A 207 -2.91 -17.73 -0.39
CA GLY A 207 -3.33 -17.52 -1.79
C GLY A 207 -3.54 -18.79 -2.63
N ASP A 208 -3.27 -19.97 -2.06
CA ASP A 208 -3.51 -21.31 -2.62
C ASP A 208 -4.67 -22.06 -1.93
N GLY A 209 -5.38 -21.41 -1.01
CA GLY A 209 -6.49 -21.99 -0.24
C GLY A 209 -6.06 -22.85 0.96
N GLN A 210 -4.76 -22.98 1.22
CA GLN A 210 -4.25 -23.76 2.37
C GLN A 210 -4.06 -22.87 3.61
N PRO A 211 -4.28 -23.40 4.84
CA PRO A 211 -3.91 -22.71 6.07
C PRO A 211 -2.38 -22.62 6.23
N ARG A 212 -1.83 -21.42 6.46
CA ARG A 212 -0.39 -21.13 6.61
C ARG A 212 -0.12 -20.09 7.70
N PRO A 213 0.97 -20.21 8.48
CA PRO A 213 1.29 -19.25 9.54
C PRO A 213 1.86 -17.92 9.00
N ALA A 214 1.41 -16.80 9.58
CA ALA A 214 1.84 -15.44 9.25
C ALA A 214 2.08 -14.58 10.50
N MET A 215 3.11 -13.74 10.48
CA MET A 215 3.46 -12.81 11.58
C MET A 215 2.84 -11.43 11.35
N ILE A 216 2.20 -10.83 12.35
CA ILE A 216 1.51 -9.54 12.20
C ILE A 216 2.39 -8.37 12.66
N ASN A 217 3.03 -7.66 11.72
CA ASN A 217 4.03 -6.61 12.00
C ASN A 217 3.50 -5.18 11.86
N ALA A 218 4.01 -4.21 12.63
CA ALA A 218 3.60 -2.79 12.62
C ALA A 218 4.62 -1.86 11.96
N HIS A 219 4.16 -0.80 11.28
CA HIS A 219 4.96 0.02 10.36
C HIS A 219 4.72 1.55 10.43
N GLY A 220 4.33 2.08 11.60
CA GLY A 220 4.06 3.51 11.80
C GLY A 220 2.60 3.90 11.58
N GLU A 221 2.32 5.14 11.15
CA GLU A 221 0.96 5.60 10.78
C GLU A 221 0.93 6.08 9.32
N GLN A 222 0.03 5.53 8.49
CA GLN A 222 0.03 5.80 7.04
C GLN A 222 -1.40 5.78 6.46
N ASP A 223 -1.52 6.19 5.20
CA ASP A 223 -2.77 6.59 4.55
C ASP A 223 -3.60 5.44 4.05
N LEU A 224 -4.84 5.32 4.53
CA LEU A 224 -5.70 4.15 4.40
C LEU A 224 -6.98 4.50 3.66
N TYR A 225 -7.56 3.52 2.97
CA TYR A 225 -8.69 3.67 2.05
C TYR A 225 -9.61 2.46 2.22
N GLU A 226 -10.93 2.65 2.09
CA GLU A 226 -11.88 1.53 2.09
C GLU A 226 -12.16 1.08 0.66
N ILE A 227 -12.22 -0.23 0.51
CA ILE A 227 -11.88 -0.87 -0.76
C ILE A 227 -12.80 -2.07 -1.06
N THR A 228 -14.01 -1.90 -1.62
CA THR A 228 -15.03 -2.95 -1.95
C THR A 228 -15.16 -3.73 -3.24
N PHE A 229 -15.13 -5.02 -3.03
CA PHE A 229 -15.34 -6.03 -4.02
C PHE A 229 -16.84 -6.33 -4.17
N ARG A 230 -17.38 -6.02 -5.34
CA ARG A 230 -18.67 -6.49 -5.87
C ARG A 230 -18.60 -7.97 -6.19
N SER A 231 -19.69 -8.71 -6.02
CA SER A 231 -19.83 -9.94 -6.79
C SER A 231 -20.13 -9.62 -8.26
N LEU A 232 -19.20 -9.92 -9.17
CA LEU A 232 -19.52 -10.03 -10.61
C LEU A 232 -20.40 -11.24 -10.92
N THR A 233 -20.26 -12.32 -10.15
CA THR A 233 -20.72 -13.63 -10.56
C THR A 233 -22.26 -13.73 -10.54
N GLY A 234 -22.86 -13.75 -11.73
CA GLY A 234 -24.26 -14.11 -12.03
C GLY A 234 -25.35 -13.38 -11.22
N GLY A 235 -25.74 -12.20 -11.69
CA GLY A 235 -26.85 -11.42 -11.12
C GLY A 235 -26.57 -10.77 -9.75
N GLY A 236 -25.44 -11.10 -9.12
CA GLY A 236 -24.98 -10.51 -7.86
C GLY A 236 -24.43 -9.09 -7.96
N GLY A 237 -24.63 -8.42 -9.10
CA GLY A 237 -24.01 -7.13 -9.44
C GLY A 237 -24.46 -5.91 -8.61
N LYS A 238 -25.04 -6.14 -7.43
CA LYS A 238 -25.48 -5.16 -6.42
C LYS A 238 -24.95 -5.44 -5.01
N PHE A 239 -24.21 -6.54 -4.78
CA PHE A 239 -23.73 -6.95 -3.45
C PHE A 239 -22.26 -6.55 -3.23
N ARG A 240 -21.92 -6.17 -2.00
CA ARG A 240 -20.72 -5.40 -1.54
C ARG A 240 -20.06 -6.11 -0.32
N ARG A 241 -18.82 -5.78 0.11
CA ARG A 241 -18.02 -6.42 1.21
C ARG A 241 -17.35 -5.45 2.23
N THR A 242 -16.21 -5.79 2.92
CA THR A 242 -15.46 -4.86 3.87
C THR A 242 -13.95 -5.08 4.14
N VAL A 243 -13.06 -4.15 3.73
CA VAL A 243 -11.56 -4.19 3.76
C VAL A 243 -10.95 -2.78 3.65
N LYS A 244 -9.80 -2.56 4.30
CA LYS A 244 -9.12 -1.27 4.42
C LYS A 244 -7.59 -1.42 4.21
N ALA A 245 -6.94 -0.65 3.34
CA ALA A 245 -5.48 -0.73 3.17
C ALA A 245 -4.88 0.57 2.64
N THR A 246 -3.53 0.69 2.58
CA THR A 246 -2.91 1.91 2.04
C THR A 246 -2.92 1.95 0.51
N ALA A 247 -2.92 3.15 -0.07
CA ALA A 247 -2.89 3.34 -1.54
C ALA A 247 -1.57 2.88 -2.18
N ASN A 248 -0.54 2.55 -1.39
CA ASN A 248 0.71 1.92 -1.85
C ASN A 248 0.81 0.44 -1.43
N HIS A 249 -0.21 -0.10 -0.76
CA HIS A 249 -0.23 -1.49 -0.35
C HIS A 249 -0.57 -2.40 -1.53
N ARG A 250 0.12 -3.52 -1.69
CA ARG A 250 -0.21 -4.45 -2.78
C ARG A 250 -1.43 -5.28 -2.50
N TRP A 251 -2.09 -5.75 -3.54
CA TRP A 251 -3.25 -6.63 -3.53
C TRP A 251 -3.03 -7.73 -4.55
N LYS A 252 -3.57 -8.96 -4.41
CA LYS A 252 -3.41 -10.07 -5.36
C LYS A 252 -4.73 -10.46 -5.96
N LEU A 253 -4.77 -10.43 -7.28
CA LEU A 253 -6.02 -10.28 -8.02
C LEU A 253 -6.08 -11.31 -9.17
N ARG A 254 -7.16 -11.47 -9.92
CA ARG A 254 -7.54 -12.73 -10.59
C ARG A 254 -6.63 -13.28 -11.72
N ASP A 255 -5.77 -12.52 -12.41
CA ASP A 255 -4.65 -13.13 -13.20
C ASP A 255 -3.48 -13.56 -12.30
N GLY A 256 -3.70 -13.56 -10.99
CA GLY A 256 -2.69 -13.81 -9.99
C GLY A 256 -1.65 -12.71 -9.86
N SER A 257 -1.52 -11.74 -10.77
CA SER A 257 -0.66 -10.56 -10.54
C SER A 257 -1.16 -9.70 -9.37
N ILE A 258 -0.39 -8.69 -9.00
CA ILE A 258 -0.35 -8.21 -7.61
C ILE A 258 0.01 -6.70 -7.50
N THR A 259 -0.97 -5.80 -7.65
CA THR A 259 -0.82 -4.31 -7.76
C THR A 259 -0.67 -3.57 -6.43
N ALA A 260 0.21 -2.56 -6.37
CA ALA A 260 0.45 -1.66 -5.21
C ALA A 260 -0.59 -0.56 -4.97
N SER A 261 -1.53 -0.39 -5.88
CA SER A 261 -2.70 0.47 -5.70
C SER A 261 -3.88 -0.32 -6.26
N LEU A 262 -4.97 -0.49 -5.50
CA LEU A 262 -6.06 -1.43 -5.82
C LEU A 262 -7.30 -0.76 -6.44
N LYS A 263 -7.88 -1.39 -7.47
CA LYS A 263 -8.49 -0.69 -8.61
C LYS A 263 -9.92 -1.27 -8.88
N THR A 264 -11.02 -0.52 -8.93
CA THR A 264 -12.45 -0.99 -9.05
C THR A 264 -12.97 -1.64 -10.34
N GLY A 265 -12.76 -2.92 -10.48
CA GLY A 265 -12.47 -3.46 -11.80
C GLY A 265 -11.63 -4.69 -11.59
N ASP A 266 -10.76 -4.55 -10.59
CA ASP A 266 -10.06 -5.58 -9.93
C ASP A 266 -11.00 -6.55 -9.26
N VAL A 267 -11.32 -7.56 -10.03
CA VAL A 267 -11.72 -8.87 -9.58
C VAL A 267 -10.55 -9.51 -8.84
N LEU A 268 -10.62 -9.64 -7.50
CA LEU A 268 -9.57 -10.42 -6.83
C LEU A 268 -9.54 -11.87 -7.30
N THR A 269 -8.36 -12.49 -7.16
CA THR A 269 -8.19 -13.94 -7.25
C THR A 269 -9.22 -14.54 -6.31
N PRO A 270 -10.22 -15.28 -6.83
CA PRO A 270 -11.13 -15.99 -5.97
C PRO A 270 -10.33 -16.99 -5.13
N ILE A 271 -10.60 -17.03 -3.83
CA ILE A 271 -10.05 -18.05 -2.95
C ILE A 271 -10.34 -19.45 -3.54
N HIS A 272 -9.33 -20.32 -3.54
CA HIS A 272 -9.42 -21.62 -4.19
C HIS A 272 -10.48 -22.49 -3.51
N ALA A 273 -11.52 -22.89 -4.24
CA ALA A 273 -12.82 -23.19 -3.62
C ALA A 273 -13.21 -24.68 -3.51
N ASP A 274 -12.35 -25.63 -3.90
CA ASP A 274 -12.69 -27.06 -3.87
C ASP A 274 -12.59 -27.65 -2.45
N VAL A 275 -13.74 -27.54 -1.77
CA VAL A 275 -14.08 -28.02 -0.43
C VAL A 275 -15.28 -28.96 -0.55
N GLY A 276 -15.29 -30.10 0.15
CA GLY A 276 -16.36 -31.10 0.13
C GLY A 276 -17.66 -30.68 0.84
N MET A 277 -18.55 -31.63 1.12
CA MET A 277 -19.87 -31.39 1.72
C MET A 277 -20.31 -32.52 2.66
N ASN A 278 -20.84 -32.16 3.84
CA ASN A 278 -21.41 -33.11 4.79
C ASN A 278 -22.92 -33.41 4.54
N GLU A 279 -23.29 -34.67 4.32
CA GLU A 279 -24.67 -35.09 4.02
C GLU A 279 -25.69 -34.76 5.12
N ALA A 280 -25.32 -34.91 6.41
CA ALA A 280 -26.24 -34.64 7.51
C ALA A 280 -26.60 -33.15 7.62
N ALA A 281 -25.67 -32.28 7.21
CA ALA A 281 -25.91 -30.85 7.13
C ALA A 281 -26.91 -30.49 6.00
N VAL A 282 -26.90 -31.21 4.87
CA VAL A 282 -27.91 -31.06 3.80
C VAL A 282 -29.33 -31.35 4.33
N VAL A 283 -29.48 -32.38 5.16
CA VAL A 283 -30.77 -32.71 5.80
C VAL A 283 -31.22 -31.61 6.77
N HIS A 284 -30.30 -31.06 7.59
CA HIS A 284 -30.59 -29.94 8.49
C HIS A 284 -31.12 -28.73 7.72
N GLY A 285 -30.45 -28.36 6.62
CA GLY A 285 -30.89 -27.26 5.76
C GLY A 285 -32.27 -27.47 5.14
N LEU A 286 -32.58 -28.68 4.62
CA LEU A 286 -33.91 -29.00 4.08
C LEU A 286 -35.03 -28.78 5.11
N ILE A 287 -34.76 -29.09 6.39
CA ILE A 287 -35.72 -28.86 7.48
C ILE A 287 -35.77 -27.37 7.85
N PHE A 288 -34.66 -26.64 7.77
CA PHE A 288 -34.60 -25.21 8.04
C PHE A 288 -35.48 -24.39 7.09
N GLY A 289 -35.66 -24.83 5.84
CA GLY A 289 -36.62 -24.24 4.88
C GLY A 289 -38.08 -24.70 5.07
N ASP A 290 -38.66 -25.32 4.05
CA ASP A 290 -40.04 -25.87 3.94
C ASP A 290 -40.45 -26.80 5.10
N GLY A 291 -39.52 -27.27 5.93
CA GLY A 291 -39.78 -28.05 7.13
C GLY A 291 -40.67 -27.34 8.14
N THR A 292 -41.90 -27.83 8.31
CA THR A 292 -42.83 -27.36 9.34
C THR A 292 -42.37 -27.88 10.70
N ALA A 293 -41.80 -26.98 11.52
CA ALA A 293 -41.46 -27.27 12.90
C ALA A 293 -42.51 -26.69 13.86
N HIS A 294 -43.01 -27.50 14.79
CA HIS A 294 -43.98 -27.06 15.80
C HIS A 294 -43.39 -27.11 17.22
N LYS A 295 -43.84 -26.20 18.10
CA LYS A 295 -43.73 -26.35 19.57
C LYS A 295 -44.69 -27.44 20.09
N GLY A 296 -45.87 -27.54 19.47
CA GLY A 296 -46.92 -28.47 19.87
C GLY A 296 -48.17 -28.33 18.98
N ARG A 297 -49.06 -29.32 19.08
CA ARG A 297 -50.33 -29.39 18.37
C ARG A 297 -51.43 -28.72 19.22
N ARG A 298 -51.59 -27.40 19.04
CA ARG A 298 -52.24 -26.43 19.96
C ARG A 298 -51.38 -26.10 21.18
N ASP A 299 -51.36 -24.84 21.59
CA ASP A 299 -52.21 -24.40 22.71
C ASP A 299 -52.47 -22.89 22.66
N ASN A 300 -53.69 -22.47 23.01
CA ASN A 300 -54.14 -21.08 22.93
C ASN A 300 -54.00 -20.39 24.29
N TYR A 301 -52.93 -19.60 24.55
CA TYR A 301 -53.02 -18.51 25.53
C TYR A 301 -51.90 -17.45 25.47
N ARG A 302 -52.29 -16.21 25.84
CA ARG A 302 -51.49 -15.00 26.14
C ARG A 302 -50.81 -14.26 24.97
N PRO A 303 -50.93 -12.91 24.91
CA PRO A 303 -50.06 -12.07 24.10
C PRO A 303 -48.70 -11.87 24.80
N GLY A 304 -47.61 -12.26 24.13
CA GLY A 304 -46.24 -12.14 24.60
C GLY A 304 -45.26 -12.69 23.56
N ILE A 305 -44.06 -12.11 23.46
CA ILE A 305 -43.10 -12.38 22.36
C ILE A 305 -42.44 -13.77 22.56
N SER A 306 -42.17 -14.52 21.47
CA SER A 306 -41.86 -15.97 21.54
C SER A 306 -40.76 -16.46 20.57
N GLN A 307 -39.88 -17.36 21.05
CA GLN A 307 -38.83 -18.08 20.28
C GLN A 307 -38.94 -19.63 20.40
N GLY A 308 -38.27 -20.39 19.51
CA GLY A 308 -38.04 -21.86 19.56
C GLY A 308 -39.09 -22.80 18.91
N ARG A 309 -38.68 -23.87 18.20
CA ARG A 309 -39.54 -24.91 17.54
C ARG A 309 -38.77 -26.25 17.40
N THR A 310 -39.40 -27.44 17.56
CA THR A 310 -38.63 -28.69 17.85
C THR A 310 -38.99 -29.97 17.07
N TYR A 311 -40.23 -30.18 16.63
CA TYR A 311 -40.62 -31.40 15.88
C TYR A 311 -40.92 -31.08 14.42
N ALA A 312 -40.22 -31.74 13.49
CA ALA A 312 -40.16 -31.41 12.07
C ALA A 312 -40.90 -32.41 11.15
N SER A 313 -41.56 -31.86 10.14
CA SER A 313 -42.14 -32.59 8.99
C SER A 313 -42.20 -31.69 7.76
N ILE A 314 -41.98 -32.20 6.56
CA ILE A 314 -41.95 -31.44 5.31
C ILE A 314 -42.94 -32.03 4.29
N ARG A 315 -43.78 -31.18 3.69
CA ARG A 315 -44.64 -31.56 2.55
C ARG A 315 -43.96 -31.14 1.26
N VAL A 316 -43.62 -32.11 0.41
CA VAL A 316 -43.06 -31.87 -0.91
C VAL A 316 -44.21 -31.76 -1.91
N CYS A 317 -44.79 -30.56 -2.00
CA CYS A 317 -45.89 -30.22 -2.93
C CYS A 317 -45.44 -29.57 -4.24
N LYS A 318 -44.14 -29.69 -4.58
CA LYS A 318 -43.57 -29.16 -5.82
C LYS A 318 -43.92 -30.09 -6.98
N GLN A 319 -44.23 -29.54 -8.15
CA GLN A 319 -44.64 -30.28 -9.35
C GLN A 319 -43.58 -30.24 -10.47
N ASP A 320 -42.36 -29.84 -10.12
CA ASP A 320 -41.18 -29.75 -10.97
C ASP A 320 -40.16 -30.88 -10.67
N ALA A 321 -39.02 -30.86 -11.36
CA ALA A 321 -37.96 -31.87 -11.17
C ALA A 321 -37.29 -31.81 -9.78
N VAL A 322 -37.38 -30.67 -9.09
CA VAL A 322 -36.77 -30.43 -7.76
C VAL A 322 -37.41 -31.33 -6.71
N ARG A 323 -38.70 -31.64 -6.89
CA ARG A 323 -39.44 -32.63 -6.10
C ARG A 323 -38.67 -33.94 -5.94
N ASP A 324 -38.10 -34.47 -7.02
CA ASP A 324 -37.48 -35.79 -7.02
C ASP A 324 -36.04 -35.78 -6.54
N GLU A 325 -35.35 -34.64 -6.59
CA GLU A 325 -34.07 -34.43 -5.90
C GLU A 325 -34.27 -34.34 -4.37
N VAL A 326 -35.28 -33.60 -3.91
CA VAL A 326 -35.64 -33.54 -2.48
C VAL A 326 -36.09 -34.91 -1.97
N HIS A 327 -36.82 -35.69 -2.77
CA HIS A 327 -37.06 -37.10 -2.48
C HIS A 327 -35.73 -37.88 -2.41
N GLY A 328 -34.81 -37.70 -3.36
CA GLY A 328 -33.50 -38.35 -3.35
C GLY A 328 -32.73 -38.15 -2.04
N TRP A 329 -32.57 -36.91 -1.59
CA TRP A 329 -31.87 -36.61 -0.33
C TRP A 329 -32.61 -37.13 0.92
N LEU A 330 -33.95 -37.03 0.97
CA LEU A 330 -34.72 -37.50 2.13
C LEU A 330 -34.89 -39.03 2.18
N ASP A 331 -35.03 -39.69 1.03
CA ASP A 331 -35.13 -41.14 0.90
C ASP A 331 -33.75 -41.77 1.16
N ALA A 332 -32.64 -41.16 0.70
CA ALA A 332 -31.27 -41.58 1.03
C ALA A 332 -30.95 -41.42 2.53
N ALA A 333 -31.40 -40.33 3.15
CA ALA A 333 -31.35 -40.15 4.60
C ALA A 333 -32.41 -40.97 5.38
N GLY A 334 -33.20 -41.80 4.70
CA GLY A 334 -34.07 -42.82 5.31
C GLY A 334 -35.44 -42.35 5.84
N TYR A 335 -35.88 -41.14 5.50
CA TYR A 335 -37.15 -40.59 5.99
C TYR A 335 -38.37 -41.12 5.25
N ARG A 336 -39.54 -41.14 5.91
CA ARG A 336 -40.77 -41.79 5.41
C ARG A 336 -41.88 -40.78 5.11
N TYR A 337 -42.68 -41.05 4.07
CA TYR A 337 -43.74 -40.17 3.59
C TYR A 337 -45.14 -40.81 3.52
N THR A 338 -46.16 -39.96 3.32
CA THR A 338 -47.56 -40.32 3.01
C THR A 338 -48.17 -39.39 1.97
N THR A 339 -49.24 -39.77 1.25
CA THR A 339 -49.91 -38.94 0.24
C THR A 339 -51.41 -38.75 0.54
N PRO A 340 -51.79 -37.86 1.49
CA PRO A 340 -53.16 -37.76 1.96
C PRO A 340 -54.09 -37.03 0.95
N PRO A 341 -55.41 -37.34 0.90
CA PRO A 341 -56.31 -36.79 -0.11
C PRO A 341 -56.40 -35.25 -0.15
N HIS A 342 -56.36 -34.60 1.01
CA HIS A 342 -56.37 -33.12 1.12
C HIS A 342 -55.08 -32.45 0.60
N ALA A 343 -54.05 -33.24 0.32
CA ALA A 343 -52.81 -32.78 -0.30
C ALA A 343 -52.79 -33.02 -1.83
N ASN A 344 -53.92 -33.38 -2.45
CA ASN A 344 -54.07 -33.67 -3.88
C ASN A 344 -53.03 -34.67 -4.47
N GLY A 345 -52.45 -35.53 -3.62
CA GLY A 345 -51.48 -36.56 -4.00
C GLY A 345 -50.03 -36.28 -3.59
N ASP A 346 -49.71 -35.10 -3.06
CA ASP A 346 -48.33 -34.72 -2.68
C ASP A 346 -47.76 -35.57 -1.53
N ARG A 347 -46.44 -35.78 -1.52
CA ARG A 347 -45.74 -36.53 -0.45
C ARG A 347 -45.52 -35.65 0.80
N VAL A 348 -45.89 -36.16 1.96
CA VAL A 348 -45.66 -35.54 3.29
C VAL A 348 -44.73 -36.42 4.11
N TYR A 349 -43.50 -35.97 4.32
CA TYR A 349 -42.43 -36.62 5.06
C TYR A 349 -42.44 -36.22 6.55
N TYR A 350 -42.33 -37.18 7.45
CA TYR A 350 -42.29 -36.93 8.90
C TYR A 350 -40.90 -37.26 9.44
N ILE A 351 -40.12 -36.22 9.73
CA ILE A 351 -38.69 -36.30 10.08
C ILE A 351 -38.49 -36.52 11.58
N GLY A 352 -39.41 -36.02 12.42
CA GLY A 352 -39.45 -36.33 13.85
C GLY A 352 -38.80 -35.25 14.73
N LYS A 353 -38.13 -35.66 15.81
CA LYS A 353 -37.40 -34.72 16.68
C LYS A 353 -36.06 -34.39 16.04
N PHE A 354 -35.85 -33.12 15.71
CA PHE A 354 -34.56 -32.60 15.26
C PHE A 354 -34.31 -31.33 16.09
N GLU A 355 -33.27 -31.34 16.92
CA GLU A 355 -32.96 -30.19 17.80
C GLU A 355 -32.31 -29.08 16.99
N HIS A 356 -32.64 -27.82 17.29
CA HIS A 356 -32.12 -26.66 16.55
C HIS A 356 -32.40 -26.72 15.02
N ALA A 357 -33.44 -27.46 14.60
CA ALA A 357 -33.78 -27.70 13.19
C ALA A 357 -34.22 -26.46 12.39
N LYS A 358 -34.55 -25.37 13.09
CA LYS A 358 -34.86 -24.05 12.54
C LYS A 358 -33.86 -22.98 13.04
N GLU A 359 -32.66 -23.42 13.40
CA GLU A 359 -31.54 -22.64 13.91
C GLU A 359 -30.25 -23.05 13.16
N LEU A 360 -29.15 -22.32 13.40
CA LEU A 360 -27.96 -22.28 12.52
C LEU A 360 -26.79 -23.11 13.07
N PRO A 361 -25.81 -23.53 12.23
CA PRO A 361 -24.61 -24.24 12.68
C PRO A 361 -23.63 -23.34 13.45
N PHE A 362 -22.78 -23.96 14.26
CA PHE A 362 -21.79 -23.29 15.13
C PHE A 362 -20.39 -23.93 15.02
N THR A 363 -20.07 -24.48 13.84
CA THR A 363 -18.74 -25.03 13.49
C THR A 363 -18.00 -24.11 12.52
N ARG A 364 -16.67 -24.26 12.45
CA ARG A 364 -15.78 -23.60 11.47
C ARG A 364 -15.27 -24.56 10.38
N ASP A 365 -15.70 -25.82 10.43
CA ASP A 365 -15.36 -26.86 9.44
C ASP A 365 -15.86 -26.46 8.03
N PRO A 366 -14.94 -26.27 7.06
CA PRO A 366 -15.25 -25.99 5.67
C PRO A 366 -16.31 -26.90 5.03
N GLU A 367 -16.27 -28.22 5.27
CA GLU A 367 -17.15 -29.19 4.59
C GLU A 367 -18.55 -29.26 5.23
N TYR A 368 -18.64 -29.08 6.54
CA TYR A 368 -19.93 -29.04 7.24
C TYR A 368 -20.73 -27.78 6.88
N ILE A 369 -20.05 -26.63 6.81
CA ILE A 369 -20.65 -25.36 6.37
C ILE A 369 -21.16 -25.49 4.92
N ALA A 370 -20.38 -26.09 4.02
CA ALA A 370 -20.74 -26.31 2.63
C ALA A 370 -22.04 -27.15 2.48
N GLY A 371 -22.17 -28.23 3.24
CA GLY A 371 -23.34 -29.12 3.20
C GLY A 371 -24.64 -28.45 3.70
N PHE A 372 -24.57 -27.68 4.80
CA PHE A 372 -25.74 -27.00 5.38
C PHE A 372 -26.39 -26.04 4.38
N ILE A 373 -25.56 -25.25 3.70
CA ILE A 373 -25.94 -24.25 2.70
C ILE A 373 -26.73 -24.89 1.55
N TYR A 374 -26.26 -26.04 1.04
CA TYR A 374 -26.88 -26.70 -0.11
C TYR A 374 -28.27 -27.26 0.19
N GLY A 375 -28.45 -27.86 1.37
CA GLY A 375 -29.74 -28.41 1.80
C GLY A 375 -30.82 -27.36 1.98
N TRP A 376 -30.47 -26.22 2.58
CA TRP A 376 -31.41 -25.11 2.79
C TRP A 376 -31.85 -24.50 1.47
N TRP A 377 -30.95 -24.43 0.49
CA TRP A 377 -31.31 -24.07 -0.88
C TRP A 377 -32.32 -25.03 -1.50
N LEU A 378 -32.18 -26.35 -1.37
CA LEU A 378 -33.12 -27.30 -2.00
C LEU A 378 -34.58 -27.12 -1.55
N ALA A 379 -34.79 -26.73 -0.28
CA ALA A 379 -36.08 -26.37 0.28
C ALA A 379 -36.54 -24.95 -0.16
N ASP A 380 -36.12 -23.89 0.51
CA ASP A 380 -36.69 -22.54 0.33
C ASP A 380 -36.07 -21.75 -0.83
N GLY A 381 -35.15 -22.37 -1.56
CA GLY A 381 -34.38 -21.69 -2.58
C GLY A 381 -34.98 -21.74 -3.98
N TYR A 382 -34.76 -20.67 -4.75
CA TYR A 382 -35.16 -20.56 -6.15
C TYR A 382 -34.39 -21.54 -7.05
N LYS A 383 -35.03 -22.00 -8.14
CA LYS A 383 -34.59 -23.14 -8.96
C LYS A 383 -34.50 -22.77 -10.44
N GLY A 384 -33.72 -21.73 -10.73
CA GLY A 384 -33.40 -21.29 -12.09
C GLY A 384 -32.37 -22.18 -12.80
N GLN A 385 -32.08 -21.85 -14.07
CA GLN A 385 -31.13 -22.60 -14.92
C GLN A 385 -29.65 -22.22 -14.70
N ASP A 386 -29.34 -21.28 -13.80
CA ASP A 386 -27.98 -20.84 -13.46
C ASP A 386 -27.50 -21.57 -12.19
N ARG A 387 -26.20 -21.93 -12.15
CA ARG A 387 -25.56 -22.75 -11.10
C ARG A 387 -25.32 -21.94 -9.82
N CYS A 388 -26.38 -21.49 -9.15
CA CYS A 388 -26.31 -20.69 -7.93
C CYS A 388 -27.31 -21.13 -6.87
N LEU A 389 -26.94 -20.91 -5.61
CA LEU A 389 -27.78 -21.22 -4.47
C LEU A 389 -28.44 -19.91 -4.01
N GLU A 390 -29.69 -19.68 -4.40
CA GLU A 390 -30.50 -18.54 -3.95
C GLU A 390 -31.55 -18.99 -2.94
N ILE A 391 -31.47 -18.49 -1.71
CA ILE A 391 -32.23 -18.93 -0.53
C ILE A 391 -33.10 -17.76 -0.04
N SER A 392 -34.41 -17.99 0.14
CA SER A 392 -35.32 -16.99 0.73
C SER A 392 -35.59 -17.27 2.21
N THR A 393 -35.66 -16.24 3.05
CA THR A 393 -35.91 -16.35 4.49
C THR A 393 -36.54 -15.09 5.08
N SER A 394 -37.25 -15.22 6.20
CA SER A 394 -37.75 -14.08 7.00
C SER A 394 -37.00 -13.94 8.33
N SER A 395 -35.76 -14.44 8.37
CA SER A 395 -34.86 -14.40 9.53
C SER A 395 -33.54 -13.74 9.16
N GLU A 396 -33.26 -12.60 9.77
CA GLU A 396 -32.08 -11.76 9.54
C GLU A 396 -30.78 -12.41 10.02
N MET A 397 -30.75 -12.95 11.25
CA MET A 397 -29.62 -13.70 11.81
C MET A 397 -29.17 -14.88 10.94
N ALA A 398 -30.09 -15.46 10.16
CA ALA A 398 -29.80 -16.56 9.24
C ALA A 398 -29.14 -16.10 7.94
N ALA A 399 -29.28 -14.81 7.58
CA ALA A 399 -28.56 -14.19 6.48
C ALA A 399 -27.15 -13.76 6.92
N GLU A 400 -27.00 -13.16 8.11
CA GLU A 400 -25.70 -12.72 8.65
C GLU A 400 -24.71 -13.88 8.79
N TRP A 401 -25.14 -15.01 9.35
CA TRP A 401 -24.28 -16.19 9.54
C TRP A 401 -23.65 -16.69 8.23
N LEU A 402 -24.43 -16.67 7.14
CA LEU A 402 -23.95 -17.04 5.80
C LEU A 402 -22.87 -16.08 5.29
N ASP A 403 -22.94 -14.80 5.65
CA ASP A 403 -22.01 -13.79 5.15
C ASP A 403 -20.65 -13.80 5.84
N GLU A 404 -20.57 -14.25 7.08
CA GLU A 404 -19.29 -14.46 7.79
C GLU A 404 -18.65 -15.83 7.52
N HIS A 405 -19.44 -16.91 7.39
CA HIS A 405 -18.90 -18.28 7.42
C HIS A 405 -18.71 -18.94 6.04
N ALA A 406 -19.36 -18.44 4.99
CA ALA A 406 -19.28 -19.05 3.65
C ALA A 406 -17.83 -19.19 3.11
N ALA A 407 -16.95 -18.25 3.45
CA ALA A 407 -15.57 -18.21 2.94
C ALA A 407 -14.72 -19.43 3.36
N TYR A 408 -14.95 -20.03 4.53
CA TYR A 408 -14.32 -21.29 4.92
C TYR A 408 -14.68 -22.42 3.95
N ALA A 409 -15.94 -22.47 3.51
CA ALA A 409 -16.48 -23.50 2.62
C ALA A 409 -16.14 -23.27 1.12
N GLY A 410 -15.25 -22.32 0.81
CA GLY A 410 -14.97 -21.86 -0.56
C GLY A 410 -16.12 -21.09 -1.23
N PHE A 411 -17.21 -20.84 -0.49
CA PHE A 411 -18.34 -20.05 -0.95
C PHE A 411 -18.16 -18.58 -0.61
N ASN A 412 -18.88 -17.72 -1.33
CA ASN A 412 -18.92 -16.29 -1.12
C ASN A 412 -20.35 -15.82 -1.39
N VAL A 413 -20.81 -14.81 -0.65
CA VAL A 413 -22.15 -14.24 -0.82
C VAL A 413 -22.14 -13.28 -2.01
N THR A 414 -23.22 -13.30 -2.78
CA THR A 414 -23.36 -12.59 -4.06
C THR A 414 -24.66 -11.80 -4.17
N MET A 415 -25.63 -12.04 -3.30
CA MET A 415 -26.80 -11.19 -3.12
C MET A 415 -27.26 -11.30 -1.68
N HIS A 416 -27.76 -10.19 -1.14
CA HIS A 416 -28.69 -10.18 -0.03
C HIS A 416 -29.71 -9.08 -0.35
N ARG A 417 -30.98 -9.45 -0.55
CA ARG A 417 -32.06 -8.52 -0.91
C ARG A 417 -33.21 -8.61 0.07
N VAL A 418 -33.59 -7.48 0.65
CA VAL A 418 -34.77 -7.32 1.51
C VAL A 418 -35.94 -6.83 0.66
N MET A 419 -37.17 -7.30 0.93
CA MET A 419 -38.34 -6.96 0.11
C MET A 419 -39.64 -6.77 0.92
N GLU A 420 -40.04 -5.50 1.09
CA GLU A 420 -41.37 -5.08 1.54
C GLU A 420 -42.48 -5.57 0.57
N ARG A 421 -43.70 -5.77 1.08
CA ARG A 421 -44.89 -6.19 0.31
C ARG A 421 -46.01 -5.17 0.41
N LYS A 422 -46.78 -4.96 -0.67
CA LYS A 422 -47.79 -3.88 -0.74
C LYS A 422 -49.21 -4.42 -0.77
N GLU A 423 -50.06 -3.81 0.05
CA GLU A 423 -51.46 -4.23 0.16
C GLU A 423 -52.19 -4.08 -1.19
N GLY A 424 -52.71 -5.20 -1.70
CA GLY A 424 -53.33 -5.29 -3.02
C GLY A 424 -52.50 -6.03 -4.09
N ASP A 425 -51.21 -6.30 -3.88
CA ASP A 425 -50.37 -7.04 -4.85
C ASP A 425 -50.64 -8.57 -4.89
N GLY A 426 -51.59 -9.04 -4.08
CA GLY A 426 -51.93 -10.44 -3.90
C GLY A 426 -51.22 -11.12 -2.72
N SER A 427 -50.23 -10.47 -2.08
CA SER A 427 -49.41 -11.07 -1.03
C SER A 427 -49.57 -10.39 0.35
N PHE A 428 -50.48 -10.94 1.16
CA PHE A 428 -50.62 -10.75 2.62
C PHE A 428 -50.58 -9.32 3.18
N ALA A 429 -51.75 -8.82 3.60
CA ALA A 429 -51.88 -7.65 4.46
C ALA A 429 -50.99 -7.77 5.72
N ASN A 430 -50.37 -6.64 6.13
CA ASN A 430 -49.27 -6.56 7.10
C ASN A 430 -47.95 -7.20 6.59
N GLY A 431 -47.50 -6.77 5.40
CA GLY A 431 -46.26 -7.25 4.78
C GLY A 431 -45.04 -7.12 5.69
N LYS A 432 -44.45 -8.26 6.06
CA LYS A 432 -43.08 -8.35 6.59
C LYS A 432 -42.08 -8.53 5.46
N ASP A 433 -40.88 -8.05 5.71
CA ASP A 433 -39.76 -8.18 4.80
C ASP A 433 -39.30 -9.63 4.61
N LEU A 434 -38.88 -9.92 3.37
CA LEU A 434 -38.28 -11.18 2.97
C LEU A 434 -36.83 -10.93 2.54
N HIS A 435 -35.88 -11.59 3.20
CA HIS A 435 -34.47 -11.61 2.87
C HIS A 435 -34.20 -12.72 1.83
N ILE A 436 -33.51 -12.39 0.74
CA ILE A 436 -33.17 -13.32 -0.33
C ILE A 436 -31.65 -13.29 -0.51
N ILE A 437 -30.97 -14.37 -0.12
CA ILE A 437 -29.50 -14.50 -0.11
C ILE A 437 -29.06 -15.37 -1.28
N ARG A 438 -28.00 -14.99 -2.02
CA ARG A 438 -27.45 -15.81 -3.11
C ARG A 438 -25.96 -16.13 -2.89
N LEU A 439 -25.59 -17.39 -3.01
CA LEU A 439 -24.26 -17.95 -2.72
C LEU A 439 -23.66 -18.61 -3.96
N ARG A 440 -22.34 -18.46 -4.13
CA ARG A 440 -21.55 -19.07 -5.22
C ARG A 440 -20.13 -19.43 -4.75
N LYS A 441 -19.47 -20.38 -5.42
CA LYS A 441 -18.02 -20.63 -5.31
C LYS A 441 -17.25 -19.84 -6.36
N ASN A 442 -15.94 -19.66 -6.16
CA ASN A 442 -15.05 -18.90 -7.06
C ASN A 442 -15.63 -17.50 -7.41
N VAL A 443 -16.08 -16.75 -6.40
CA VAL A 443 -16.72 -15.45 -6.64
C VAL A 443 -15.69 -14.42 -7.09
N GLU A 444 -16.07 -13.76 -8.17
CA GLU A 444 -15.29 -12.74 -8.83
C GLU A 444 -15.56 -11.40 -8.15
N TRP A 445 -14.70 -11.13 -7.18
CA TRP A 445 -14.77 -10.02 -6.25
C TRP A 445 -14.23 -8.71 -6.88
N LYS A 446 -15.07 -8.01 -7.66
CA LYS A 446 -14.74 -6.79 -8.44
C LYS A 446 -14.93 -5.49 -7.66
N VAL A 447 -13.84 -4.83 -7.29
CA VAL A 447 -13.70 -3.51 -6.62
C VAL A 447 -14.76 -2.48 -7.24
N GLU A 448 -15.49 -1.54 -6.54
CA GLU A 448 -16.79 -0.90 -7.00
C GLU A 448 -17.40 0.59 -6.78
N SER A 449 -17.23 1.47 -5.75
CA SER A 449 -17.38 3.01 -5.77
C SER A 449 -16.84 3.78 -4.48
N ILE A 450 -15.82 4.70 -4.47
CA ILE A 450 -14.78 4.85 -3.35
C ILE A 450 -14.98 5.65 -2.05
N GLU A 451 -14.31 5.13 -1.01
CA GLU A 451 -13.95 5.82 0.24
C GLU A 451 -12.45 5.88 0.62
N HIS A 452 -12.08 6.95 1.33
CA HIS A 452 -10.83 7.13 2.09
C HIS A 452 -11.06 6.68 3.53
N LEU A 453 -10.00 6.32 4.26
CA LEU A 453 -10.01 5.95 5.69
C LEU A 453 -8.85 6.56 6.46
N GLY A 454 -8.36 7.69 5.96
CA GLY A 454 -7.52 8.58 6.73
C GLY A 454 -6.20 7.98 7.04
N LYS A 455 -5.87 8.00 8.33
CA LYS A 455 -4.69 7.32 8.84
C LYS A 455 -5.05 6.61 10.11
N ALA A 456 -4.45 5.45 10.27
CA ALA A 456 -4.43 4.63 11.45
C ALA A 456 -3.03 4.00 11.48
N PRO A 457 -2.59 3.46 12.62
CA PRO A 457 -1.34 2.74 12.61
C PRO A 457 -1.45 1.55 11.66
N VAL A 458 -0.33 1.19 11.04
CA VAL A 458 -0.32 0.34 9.86
C VAL A 458 0.38 -0.99 10.11
N TYR A 459 -0.36 -2.10 9.99
CA TYR A 459 0.04 -3.47 10.25
C TYR A 459 -0.02 -4.38 9.01
N CYS A 460 0.92 -5.30 8.87
CA CYS A 460 1.07 -6.17 7.71
C CYS A 460 1.26 -7.65 8.14
N PRO A 461 0.39 -8.59 7.72
CA PRO A 461 0.50 -10.04 7.96
C PRO A 461 1.53 -10.71 7.05
N GLU A 462 2.75 -10.83 7.54
CA GLU A 462 3.91 -11.38 6.82
C GLU A 462 3.85 -12.91 6.82
N GLU A 463 2.95 -13.45 5.99
CA GLU A 463 2.96 -14.84 5.50
C GLU A 463 4.20 -15.00 4.59
N PRO A 464 5.04 -16.05 4.75
CA PRO A 464 6.30 -16.14 4.01
C PRO A 464 6.22 -16.87 2.66
N VAL A 465 5.29 -17.81 2.46
CA VAL A 465 5.31 -18.79 1.34
C VAL A 465 4.57 -18.28 0.10
N THR A 466 3.27 -18.00 0.24
CA THR A 466 2.46 -17.36 -0.82
C THR A 466 2.48 -15.84 -0.70
N SER A 467 3.16 -15.32 0.34
CA SER A 467 3.41 -13.92 0.72
C SER A 467 2.26 -12.93 0.51
N THR A 468 1.06 -13.51 0.57
CA THR A 468 -0.29 -12.96 0.52
C THR A 468 -1.16 -13.80 1.46
N PHE A 469 -2.29 -13.26 1.92
CA PHE A 469 -3.11 -13.88 2.97
C PHE A 469 -4.57 -13.47 2.82
N VAL A 470 -5.47 -14.38 3.14
CA VAL A 470 -6.91 -14.22 2.92
C VAL A 470 -7.55 -13.40 4.03
N LEU A 471 -8.23 -12.35 3.62
CA LEU A 471 -9.08 -11.50 4.45
C LEU A 471 -10.40 -12.22 4.76
N ALA A 472 -11.06 -11.95 5.88
CA ALA A 472 -12.15 -12.77 6.41
C ALA A 472 -13.47 -12.77 5.59
N ASN A 473 -13.42 -12.15 4.43
CA ASN A 473 -14.45 -11.98 3.41
C ASN A 473 -13.98 -12.43 2.00
N GLY A 474 -12.76 -12.99 1.88
CA GLY A 474 -12.25 -13.69 0.70
C GLY A 474 -11.19 -12.97 -0.17
N LEU A 475 -10.29 -12.15 0.39
CA LEU A 475 -9.49 -11.14 -0.36
C LEU A 475 -7.96 -11.12 0.01
N LEU A 476 -6.99 -10.51 -0.72
CA LEU A 476 -5.54 -10.98 -0.77
C LEU A 476 -4.43 -9.89 -1.08
N THR A 477 -3.18 -9.80 -0.46
CA THR A 477 -2.39 -8.49 -0.38
C THR A 477 -0.79 -8.43 -0.03
N GLY A 478 0.06 -7.34 -0.27
CA GLY A 478 1.61 -7.19 -0.24
C GLY A 478 2.42 -5.77 -0.40
N ASN A 479 3.65 -5.56 -1.02
CA ASN A 479 4.44 -4.22 -1.10
C ASN A 479 5.50 -3.89 -2.30
N CYS A 480 6.04 -2.64 -2.57
CA CYS A 480 6.86 -2.17 -3.80
C CYS A 480 8.13 -1.14 -3.73
N SER A 481 9.22 -1.14 -4.63
CA SER A 481 10.16 0.03 -5.12
C SER A 481 11.20 -0.19 -6.34
N SER A 482 12.55 0.14 -6.41
CA SER A 482 13.49 0.12 -7.65
C SER A 482 14.93 -0.63 -7.64
N SER A 483 15.46 -1.36 -8.70
CA SER A 483 16.88 -1.94 -8.91
C SER A 483 17.17 -2.86 -10.19
N ALA A 484 18.41 -3.38 -10.46
CA ALA A 484 18.84 -4.23 -11.63
C ALA A 484 19.54 -5.62 -11.42
N LEU A 485 20.27 -5.87 -10.31
CA LEU A 485 20.88 -7.19 -9.95
C LEU A 485 20.26 -7.73 -8.65
N SER A 486 20.36 -9.04 -8.37
CA SER A 486 19.75 -9.64 -7.16
C SER A 486 20.44 -9.19 -5.86
N THR A 487 21.77 -9.01 -5.86
CA THR A 487 22.50 -8.44 -4.72
C THR A 487 22.13 -6.97 -4.47
N ILE A 488 22.08 -6.15 -5.52
CA ILE A 488 21.74 -4.73 -5.41
C ILE A 488 20.27 -4.55 -5.01
N LEU A 489 19.39 -5.43 -5.51
CA LEU A 489 18.01 -5.58 -5.07
C LEU A 489 17.97 -5.88 -3.56
N PHE A 490 18.65 -6.92 -3.10
CA PHE A 490 18.65 -7.29 -1.69
C PHE A 490 19.22 -6.18 -0.79
N LYS A 491 20.30 -5.50 -1.20
CA LYS A 491 20.87 -4.34 -0.48
C LYS A 491 19.88 -3.18 -0.33
N LEU A 492 19.11 -2.87 -1.37
CA LEU A 492 18.11 -1.80 -1.33
C LEU A 492 16.89 -2.18 -0.47
N LEU A 493 16.46 -3.44 -0.52
CA LEU A 493 15.42 -3.98 0.37
C LEU A 493 15.85 -3.91 1.84
N LEU A 494 17.06 -4.38 2.16
CA LEU A 494 17.66 -4.27 3.49
C LEU A 494 17.74 -2.81 3.96
N SER A 495 18.03 -1.87 3.05
CA SER A 495 18.13 -0.42 3.35
C SER A 495 16.78 0.27 3.57
N GLY A 496 15.64 -0.40 3.37
CA GLY A 496 14.33 0.24 3.47
C GLY A 496 13.99 1.12 2.25
N SER A 497 14.49 0.74 1.08
CA SER A 497 13.79 0.95 -0.18
C SER A 497 13.04 -0.33 -0.57
N GLY A 498 12.19 -0.26 -1.58
CA GLY A 498 11.77 -1.43 -2.35
C GLY A 498 12.61 -1.57 -3.64
N VAL A 499 12.27 -2.51 -4.53
CA VAL A 499 13.04 -2.83 -5.74
C VAL A 499 12.21 -3.18 -7.00
N GLY A 500 12.51 -2.57 -8.14
CA GLY A 500 11.72 -2.52 -9.36
C GLY A 500 12.64 -2.78 -10.51
N ARG A 501 12.50 -3.95 -11.11
CA ARG A 501 13.54 -4.56 -11.94
C ARG A 501 12.95 -5.02 -13.26
N ALA A 502 13.68 -4.80 -14.35
CA ALA A 502 13.34 -5.43 -15.61
C ALA A 502 13.76 -6.91 -15.60
N TYR A 503 12.84 -7.77 -16.00
CA TYR A 503 13.04 -9.22 -16.17
C TYR A 503 13.00 -9.59 -17.66
N ASP A 504 13.40 -8.66 -18.52
CA ASP A 504 13.56 -8.86 -19.96
C ASP A 504 14.52 -10.03 -20.22
N ASP A 505 14.20 -10.89 -21.18
CA ASP A 505 14.92 -12.15 -21.43
C ASP A 505 16.41 -11.89 -21.70
N ASP A 506 16.74 -10.81 -22.40
CA ASP A 506 18.12 -10.38 -22.65
C ASP A 506 18.82 -9.83 -21.40
N LEU A 507 18.14 -9.17 -20.45
CA LEU A 507 18.81 -8.58 -19.28
C LEU A 507 19.26 -9.61 -18.24
N MET A 508 18.84 -10.87 -18.38
CA MET A 508 19.09 -11.94 -17.42
C MET A 508 20.42 -12.64 -17.72
N VAL A 509 21.50 -11.89 -17.54
CA VAL A 509 22.89 -12.33 -17.78
C VAL A 509 23.37 -13.38 -16.78
N VAL A 510 22.80 -13.38 -15.57
CA VAL A 510 23.08 -14.34 -14.50
C VAL A 510 22.10 -15.49 -14.62
N ASP A 511 22.62 -16.71 -14.82
CA ASP A 511 21.81 -17.92 -14.85
C ASP A 511 22.06 -18.74 -13.58
N PHE A 512 21.12 -18.66 -12.63
CA PHE A 512 21.18 -19.41 -11.37
C PHE A 512 21.22 -20.94 -11.55
N ASN A 513 20.87 -21.49 -12.71
CA ASN A 513 21.12 -22.92 -12.98
C ASN A 513 22.63 -23.23 -12.93
N HIS A 514 23.50 -22.31 -13.35
CA HIS A 514 24.94 -22.55 -13.48
C HIS A 514 25.77 -22.29 -12.20
N MET A 515 25.10 -22.02 -11.07
CA MET A 515 25.73 -21.66 -9.80
C MET A 515 26.35 -22.86 -9.03
N PRO A 516 27.31 -22.62 -8.10
CA PRO A 516 27.97 -23.68 -7.34
C PRO A 516 27.04 -24.36 -6.33
N ILE A 517 27.51 -25.43 -5.70
CA ILE A 517 26.86 -25.99 -4.50
C ILE A 517 27.03 -24.98 -3.35
N ILE A 518 25.95 -24.40 -2.84
CA ILE A 518 26.02 -23.38 -1.79
C ILE A 518 25.82 -24.02 -0.42
N VAL A 519 26.70 -23.70 0.53
CA VAL A 519 26.74 -24.31 1.88
C VAL A 519 26.84 -23.19 2.93
N PRO A 520 25.72 -22.73 3.52
CA PRO A 520 25.78 -21.85 4.68
C PRO A 520 26.29 -22.62 5.90
N VAL A 521 27.25 -22.04 6.64
CA VAL A 521 27.86 -22.61 7.85
C VAL A 521 27.85 -21.59 9.00
N ILE A 522 27.92 -22.10 10.23
CA ILE A 522 28.05 -21.28 11.44
C ILE A 522 28.76 -22.11 12.53
N ASP A 523 29.53 -21.45 13.39
CA ASP A 523 30.22 -22.13 14.49
C ASP A 523 29.28 -22.47 15.66
N TRP A 524 29.56 -23.59 16.34
CA TRP A 524 28.81 -24.11 17.49
C TRP A 524 28.79 -23.17 18.70
N SER A 525 29.74 -22.23 18.79
CA SER A 525 29.82 -21.24 19.87
C SER A 525 28.96 -19.98 19.64
N HIS A 526 28.33 -19.83 18.47
CA HIS A 526 27.45 -18.70 18.19
C HIS A 526 26.20 -18.72 19.10
N LYS A 527 25.76 -17.55 19.60
CA LYS A 527 24.69 -17.47 20.61
C LYS A 527 23.35 -18.05 20.12
N ASP A 528 23.00 -17.82 18.85
CA ASP A 528 21.78 -18.38 18.26
C ASP A 528 21.87 -19.91 18.07
N VAL A 529 23.08 -20.47 18.00
CA VAL A 529 23.27 -21.93 18.02
C VAL A 529 23.16 -22.47 19.45
N GLN A 530 23.77 -21.78 20.43
CA GLN A 530 23.72 -22.15 21.84
C GLN A 530 22.32 -22.05 22.45
N SER A 531 21.48 -21.13 21.97
CA SER A 531 20.07 -21.03 22.38
C SER A 531 19.14 -22.02 21.66
N GLY A 532 19.59 -22.66 20.57
CA GLY A 532 18.77 -23.53 19.72
C GLY A 532 17.92 -22.80 18.67
N GLU A 533 18.09 -21.48 18.51
CA GLU A 533 17.48 -20.70 17.41
C GLU A 533 17.98 -21.18 16.01
N ILE A 534 19.20 -21.69 15.93
CA ILE A 534 19.78 -22.29 14.71
C ILE A 534 20.15 -23.75 14.99
N THR A 535 19.50 -24.67 14.26
CA THR A 535 19.71 -26.12 14.34
C THR A 535 20.00 -26.71 12.95
N GLY A 536 20.52 -27.94 12.90
CA GLY A 536 20.83 -28.62 11.62
C GLY A 536 21.95 -27.99 10.80
N TYR A 537 22.76 -27.12 11.41
CA TYR A 537 23.88 -26.43 10.77
C TYR A 537 25.08 -27.36 10.55
N LEU A 538 25.99 -26.93 9.66
CA LEU A 538 27.35 -27.43 9.55
C LEU A 538 28.31 -26.38 10.07
N THR A 539 29.41 -26.79 10.72
CA THR A 539 30.56 -25.89 10.91
C THR A 539 31.38 -25.82 9.62
N GLU A 540 32.27 -24.83 9.51
CA GLU A 540 33.24 -24.76 8.40
C GLU A 540 34.04 -26.08 8.26
N ARG A 541 34.42 -26.70 9.38
CA ARG A 541 35.18 -27.95 9.41
C ARG A 541 34.39 -29.11 8.81
N ASP A 542 33.10 -29.22 9.14
CA ASP A 542 32.25 -30.31 8.66
C ASP A 542 31.98 -30.16 7.16
N ALA A 543 31.68 -28.94 6.70
CA ALA A 543 31.52 -28.63 5.29
C ALA A 543 32.79 -28.92 4.47
N ARG A 544 33.98 -28.51 4.96
CA ARG A 544 35.26 -28.83 4.30
C ARG A 544 35.56 -30.33 4.27
N HIS A 545 35.13 -31.09 5.27
CA HIS A 545 35.30 -32.55 5.28
C HIS A 545 34.32 -33.24 4.30
N LEU A 546 33.05 -32.84 4.31
CA LEU A 546 31.99 -33.38 3.44
C LEU A 546 32.29 -33.17 1.94
N TYR A 547 32.87 -32.03 1.58
CA TYR A 547 33.19 -31.67 0.20
C TYR A 547 34.68 -31.78 -0.15
N ALA A 548 35.45 -32.59 0.59
CA ALA A 548 36.86 -32.83 0.35
C ALA A 548 37.12 -33.28 -1.10
N GLY A 549 38.01 -32.57 -1.81
CA GLY A 549 38.37 -32.85 -3.20
C GLY A 549 37.62 -32.04 -4.27
N ARG A 550 36.63 -31.20 -3.90
CA ARG A 550 36.06 -30.18 -4.81
C ARG A 550 36.84 -28.86 -4.75
N GLU A 551 36.64 -28.01 -5.75
CA GLU A 551 37.02 -26.59 -5.68
C GLU A 551 36.12 -25.90 -4.63
N ILE A 552 36.72 -25.34 -3.57
CA ILE A 552 35.99 -24.69 -2.47
C ILE A 552 36.32 -23.19 -2.48
N HIS A 553 35.30 -22.38 -2.77
CA HIS A 553 35.25 -20.96 -2.43
C HIS A 553 34.72 -20.81 -0.99
N TYR A 554 35.27 -19.87 -0.22
CA TYR A 554 34.85 -19.57 1.14
C TYR A 554 34.73 -18.06 1.32
N PHE A 555 33.62 -17.60 1.89
CA PHE A 555 33.38 -16.20 2.22
C PHE A 555 32.78 -16.11 3.63
N ARG A 556 33.42 -15.32 4.49
CA ARG A 556 32.98 -15.05 5.87
C ARG A 556 32.15 -13.78 5.86
N VAL A 557 30.89 -13.88 6.28
CA VAL A 557 29.85 -12.85 6.09
C VAL A 557 29.97 -11.77 7.17
N PRO A 558 30.29 -10.51 6.82
CA PRO A 558 30.34 -9.43 7.79
C PRO A 558 28.97 -9.09 8.38
N ASP A 559 28.97 -8.62 9.63
CA ASP A 559 27.79 -8.17 10.38
C ASP A 559 27.24 -6.81 9.90
N SER A 560 26.87 -6.72 8.63
CA SER A 560 26.24 -5.54 8.04
C SER A 560 25.32 -5.89 6.87
N ARG A 561 24.50 -4.92 6.45
CA ARG A 561 23.62 -5.02 5.27
C ARG A 561 24.42 -5.27 3.99
N GLU A 562 25.59 -4.66 3.93
CA GLU A 562 26.57 -4.75 2.85
C GLU A 562 27.25 -6.12 2.85
N GLY A 563 27.55 -6.69 4.03
CA GLY A 563 28.04 -8.05 4.17
C GLY A 563 27.01 -9.11 3.74
N TRP A 564 25.75 -8.91 4.12
CA TRP A 564 24.61 -9.73 3.70
C TRP A 564 24.40 -9.69 2.17
N ALA A 565 24.47 -8.52 1.55
CA ALA A 565 24.44 -8.38 0.10
C ALA A 565 25.68 -9.02 -0.58
N LYS A 566 26.88 -8.87 -0.02
CA LYS A 566 28.09 -9.51 -0.56
C LYS A 566 28.03 -11.03 -0.58
N ALA A 567 27.36 -11.66 0.38
CA ALA A 567 27.09 -13.11 0.35
C ALA A 567 26.28 -13.53 -0.88
N ILE A 568 25.33 -12.69 -1.32
CA ILE A 568 24.53 -12.92 -2.55
C ILE A 568 25.34 -12.62 -3.81
N GLU A 569 26.19 -11.59 -3.77
CA GLU A 569 27.09 -11.27 -4.88
C GLU A 569 28.05 -12.42 -5.21
N GLN A 570 28.54 -13.17 -4.21
CA GLN A 570 29.33 -14.38 -4.48
C GLN A 570 28.54 -15.47 -5.23
N ILE A 571 27.22 -15.55 -5.02
CA ILE A 571 26.34 -16.49 -5.72
C ILE A 571 26.15 -16.05 -7.18
N GLU A 572 25.79 -14.79 -7.42
CA GLU A 572 25.62 -14.25 -8.78
C GLU A 572 26.93 -14.32 -9.59
N LYS A 573 28.07 -14.00 -8.96
CA LYS A 573 29.40 -14.13 -9.54
C LYS A 573 29.70 -15.56 -10.00
N LEU A 574 29.57 -16.55 -9.11
CA LEU A 574 29.91 -17.93 -9.44
C LEU A 574 28.88 -18.59 -10.37
N ALA A 575 27.64 -18.10 -10.41
CA ALA A 575 26.64 -18.46 -11.42
C ALA A 575 27.02 -17.94 -12.82
N PHE A 576 27.40 -16.66 -12.93
CA PHE A 576 27.86 -16.05 -14.18
C PHE A 576 29.13 -16.73 -14.72
N LEU A 577 30.11 -17.02 -13.86
CA LEU A 577 31.32 -17.78 -14.18
C LEU A 577 31.07 -19.29 -14.39
N ARG A 578 29.81 -19.74 -14.29
CA ARG A 578 29.33 -21.12 -14.48
C ARG A 578 30.06 -22.18 -13.65
N LYS A 579 30.44 -21.83 -12.42
CA LYS A 579 31.21 -22.66 -11.47
C LYS A 579 30.38 -23.78 -10.82
N ARG A 580 29.53 -24.47 -11.59
CA ARG A 580 28.51 -25.42 -11.10
C ARG A 580 29.07 -26.55 -10.23
N GLU A 581 30.28 -27.06 -10.51
CA GLU A 581 30.90 -28.15 -9.75
C GLU A 581 31.70 -27.71 -8.52
N ALA A 582 31.94 -26.41 -8.37
CA ALA A 582 32.57 -25.86 -7.17
C ALA A 582 31.57 -25.81 -5.99
N VAL A 583 32.10 -25.57 -4.80
CA VAL A 583 31.34 -25.36 -3.56
C VAL A 583 31.59 -23.94 -3.07
N LEU A 584 30.55 -23.23 -2.68
CA LEU A 584 30.61 -21.91 -2.03
C LEU A 584 30.19 -22.07 -0.57
N ILE A 585 31.16 -22.01 0.35
CA ILE A 585 30.90 -21.97 1.78
C ILE A 585 30.68 -20.51 2.20
N LEU A 586 29.54 -20.24 2.86
CA LEU A 586 29.18 -18.92 3.39
C LEU A 586 29.10 -19.00 4.91
N ASP A 587 30.05 -18.39 5.61
CA ASP A 587 30.22 -18.50 7.06
C ASP A 587 29.60 -17.31 7.80
N PHE A 588 28.58 -17.59 8.61
CA PHE A 588 27.77 -16.59 9.31
C PHE A 588 28.20 -16.33 10.75
N SER A 589 29.31 -16.91 11.21
CA SER A 589 29.73 -16.90 12.63
C SER A 589 30.00 -15.52 13.24
N ASP A 590 30.21 -14.49 12.41
CA ASP A 590 30.44 -13.10 12.86
C ASP A 590 29.16 -12.24 12.92
N VAL A 591 28.06 -12.69 12.30
CA VAL A 591 26.80 -11.91 12.22
C VAL A 591 26.13 -11.85 13.59
N ARG A 592 25.60 -10.68 13.97
CA ARG A 592 25.02 -10.48 15.31
C ARG A 592 23.84 -11.43 15.59
N PRO A 593 23.69 -11.89 16.85
CA PRO A 593 22.61 -12.79 17.24
C PRO A 593 21.25 -12.09 17.21
N ARG A 594 20.19 -12.92 17.26
CA ARG A 594 18.81 -12.45 17.41
C ARG A 594 18.65 -11.54 18.63
N GLY A 595 17.90 -10.46 18.48
CA GLY A 595 17.67 -9.46 19.53
C GLY A 595 18.73 -8.35 19.63
N ALA A 596 19.92 -8.49 19.05
CA ALA A 596 20.97 -7.47 19.15
C ALA A 596 20.60 -6.15 18.44
N ALA A 597 20.92 -5.00 19.04
CA ALA A 597 20.48 -3.70 18.56
C ALA A 597 21.05 -3.30 17.18
N ILE A 598 20.23 -2.66 16.35
CA ILE A 598 20.58 -2.06 15.05
C ILE A 598 20.57 -0.54 15.19
N MET A 599 21.74 0.06 15.44
CA MET A 599 21.89 1.51 15.65
C MET A 599 21.35 2.34 14.48
N GLY A 600 21.57 1.90 13.24
CA GLY A 600 21.01 2.52 12.02
C GLY A 600 19.48 2.39 11.86
N MET A 601 18.78 1.80 12.83
CA MET A 601 17.32 1.72 12.91
C MET A 601 16.82 2.09 14.31
N GLN A 602 17.40 3.14 14.92
CA GLN A 602 17.02 3.65 16.24
C GLN A 602 17.13 2.59 17.37
N GLY A 603 18.03 1.61 17.23
CA GLY A 603 18.29 0.58 18.23
C GLY A 603 17.40 -0.67 18.17
N ARG A 604 16.52 -0.80 17.16
CA ARG A 604 15.65 -1.97 16.97
C ARG A 604 16.43 -3.32 17.00
N PRO A 605 15.84 -4.41 17.52
CA PRO A 605 16.48 -5.72 17.58
C PRO A 605 16.73 -6.34 16.19
N ALA A 606 17.75 -7.19 16.08
CA ALA A 606 18.11 -7.93 14.88
C ALA A 606 17.49 -9.33 14.78
N SER A 607 17.52 -9.89 13.57
CA SER A 607 16.99 -11.21 13.22
C SER A 607 17.84 -12.41 13.65
N GLY A 608 19.14 -12.22 13.88
CA GLY A 608 20.12 -13.30 13.77
C GLY A 608 20.44 -13.65 12.30
N PRO A 609 21.44 -14.51 12.02
CA PRO A 609 21.81 -14.91 10.66
C PRO A 609 20.92 -15.98 10.02
N GLY A 610 20.24 -16.81 10.83
CA GLY A 610 19.45 -17.96 10.38
C GLY A 610 18.51 -17.69 9.19
N PRO A 611 17.76 -16.58 9.15
CA PRO A 611 16.87 -16.25 8.02
C PRO A 611 17.59 -16.08 6.68
N LEU A 612 18.80 -15.50 6.67
CA LEU A 612 19.60 -15.39 5.44
C LEU A 612 20.19 -16.74 5.05
N MET A 613 20.62 -17.56 6.02
CA MET A 613 21.06 -18.94 5.77
C MET A 613 19.95 -19.77 5.10
N GLN A 614 18.69 -19.65 5.56
CA GLN A 614 17.53 -20.31 4.96
C GLN A 614 17.21 -19.78 3.56
N ALA A 615 17.17 -18.46 3.35
CA ALA A 615 16.93 -17.87 2.03
C ALA A 615 18.00 -18.27 1.01
N ILE A 616 19.26 -18.32 1.41
CA ILE A 616 20.38 -18.85 0.60
C ILE A 616 20.19 -20.33 0.31
N GLY A 617 19.70 -21.13 1.27
CA GLY A 617 19.30 -22.52 1.04
C GLY A 617 18.17 -22.68 0.02
N ASN A 618 17.19 -21.76 0.01
CA ASN A 618 16.10 -21.72 -0.98
C ASN A 618 16.63 -21.35 -2.38
N VAL A 619 17.46 -20.30 -2.49
CA VAL A 619 18.20 -19.96 -3.73
C VAL A 619 19.01 -21.17 -4.20
N GLY A 620 19.69 -21.87 -3.27
CA GLY A 620 20.44 -23.11 -3.48
C GLY A 620 19.76 -24.16 -4.36
N ARG A 621 18.43 -24.30 -4.27
CA ARG A 621 17.66 -25.30 -5.02
C ARG A 621 17.41 -24.90 -6.48
N LEU A 622 17.55 -23.63 -6.85
CA LEU A 622 17.32 -23.14 -8.22
C LEU A 622 18.33 -23.71 -9.23
N ARG A 623 19.54 -24.06 -8.77
CA ARG A 623 20.64 -24.68 -9.53
C ARG A 623 20.20 -25.90 -10.35
N ASP A 624 19.33 -26.72 -9.78
CA ASP A 624 18.90 -28.00 -10.33
C ASP A 624 17.40 -27.98 -10.71
N ALA A 625 16.76 -26.81 -10.72
CA ALA A 625 15.32 -26.64 -10.98
C ALA A 625 14.93 -26.54 -12.46
N GLY A 626 15.89 -26.34 -13.38
CA GLY A 626 15.64 -26.32 -14.83
C GLY A 626 14.80 -25.14 -15.34
N MET A 627 14.76 -24.04 -14.59
CA MET A 627 13.99 -22.84 -14.94
C MET A 627 14.72 -21.98 -15.98
N LYS A 628 13.98 -21.17 -16.74
CA LYS A 628 14.57 -20.13 -17.60
C LYS A 628 15.29 -19.06 -16.73
N PRO A 629 16.37 -18.41 -17.21
CA PRO A 629 17.17 -17.50 -16.38
C PRO A 629 16.37 -16.37 -15.71
N TRP A 630 15.45 -15.72 -16.44
CA TRP A 630 14.56 -14.69 -15.88
C TRP A 630 13.68 -15.22 -14.74
N ARG A 631 13.18 -16.45 -14.91
CA ARG A 631 12.29 -17.12 -13.96
C ARG A 631 13.05 -17.55 -12.72
N ALA A 632 14.25 -18.10 -12.87
CA ALA A 632 15.14 -18.40 -11.74
C ALA A 632 15.52 -17.11 -10.98
N THR A 633 15.79 -16.01 -11.70
CA THR A 633 16.18 -14.73 -11.11
C THR A 633 15.06 -14.07 -10.30
N ILE A 634 13.82 -14.04 -10.81
CA ILE A 634 12.69 -13.48 -10.05
C ILE A 634 12.29 -14.35 -8.85
N TYR A 635 12.56 -15.66 -8.88
CA TYR A 635 12.49 -16.56 -7.72
C TYR A 635 13.58 -16.26 -6.69
N ALA A 636 14.83 -16.07 -7.12
CA ALA A 636 15.93 -15.68 -6.22
C ALA A 636 15.63 -14.35 -5.51
N ASP A 637 15.21 -13.33 -6.27
CA ASP A 637 14.79 -12.03 -5.74
C ASP A 637 13.62 -12.10 -4.75
N HIS A 638 12.79 -13.13 -4.86
CA HIS A 638 11.67 -13.39 -3.97
C HIS A 638 12.12 -14.03 -2.65
N TYR A 639 13.02 -15.03 -2.67
CA TYR A 639 13.63 -15.56 -1.43
C TYR A 639 14.50 -14.52 -0.71
N LEU A 640 15.14 -13.62 -1.46
CA LEU A 640 15.89 -12.50 -0.88
C LEU A 640 14.95 -11.45 -0.26
N ALA A 641 13.78 -11.21 -0.85
CA ALA A 641 12.74 -10.38 -0.25
C ALA A 641 12.13 -11.02 1.02
N GLU A 642 11.95 -12.33 1.04
CA GLU A 642 11.51 -13.14 2.20
C GLU A 642 12.47 -13.02 3.40
N CYS A 643 13.79 -12.98 3.15
CA CYS A 643 14.80 -12.84 4.20
C CYS A 643 14.68 -11.53 5.02
N VAL A 644 14.39 -10.40 4.38
CA VAL A 644 14.38 -9.06 5.02
C VAL A 644 13.30 -8.93 6.11
N LEU A 645 12.27 -9.78 6.06
CA LEU A 645 11.12 -9.75 6.99
C LEU A 645 11.51 -10.06 8.44
N VAL A 646 12.39 -11.05 8.62
CA VAL A 646 12.59 -11.72 9.92
C VAL A 646 13.38 -10.85 10.93
N GLY A 647 13.82 -9.66 10.52
CA GLY A 647 14.34 -8.62 11.39
C GLY A 647 13.29 -7.73 12.08
N GLY A 648 11.99 -8.06 11.99
CA GLY A 648 10.92 -7.33 12.70
C GLY A 648 10.79 -5.86 12.31
N ALA A 649 11.24 -5.50 11.09
CA ALA A 649 11.48 -4.12 10.71
C ALA A 649 10.62 -3.63 9.54
N ARG A 650 10.46 -4.43 8.47
CA ARG A 650 9.73 -4.00 7.26
C ARG A 650 9.51 -5.11 6.22
N ARG A 651 8.34 -5.14 5.57
CA ARG A 651 8.13 -5.96 4.37
C ARG A 651 8.97 -5.48 3.20
N ALA A 652 9.76 -6.38 2.64
CA ALA A 652 10.35 -6.23 1.32
C ALA A 652 9.27 -6.03 0.24
N ALA A 653 9.68 -5.36 -0.84
CA ALA A 653 8.77 -4.53 -1.58
C ALA A 653 9.26 -4.40 -3.02
N ARG A 654 8.58 -4.92 -4.06
CA ARG A 654 9.10 -4.87 -5.44
C ARG A 654 8.17 -4.44 -6.58
N MET A 655 8.74 -4.23 -7.77
CA MET A 655 8.11 -4.27 -9.09
C MET A 655 8.94 -5.11 -10.05
N ALA A 656 8.30 -5.59 -11.10
CA ALA A 656 8.87 -6.32 -12.21
C ALA A 656 8.34 -5.70 -13.51
N THR A 657 9.22 -5.35 -14.43
CA THR A 657 8.83 -4.95 -15.79
C THR A 657 9.25 -6.01 -16.78
N LYS A 658 8.51 -6.18 -17.88
CA LYS A 658 8.97 -6.96 -19.03
C LYS A 658 8.46 -6.40 -20.35
N PHE A 659 9.31 -6.43 -21.37
CA PHE A 659 9.03 -5.87 -22.68
C PHE A 659 8.11 -6.75 -23.53
N TRP A 660 7.19 -6.11 -24.25
CA TRP A 660 6.10 -6.80 -24.95
C TRP A 660 6.54 -7.79 -26.04
N LYS A 661 7.75 -7.63 -26.59
CA LYS A 661 8.30 -8.50 -27.65
C LYS A 661 8.98 -9.77 -27.13
N ASP A 662 9.18 -9.90 -25.81
CA ASP A 662 9.90 -11.03 -25.23
C ASP A 662 9.24 -12.37 -25.54
N ALA A 663 10.05 -13.38 -25.86
CA ALA A 663 9.56 -14.72 -26.17
C ALA A 663 8.79 -15.35 -24.99
N THR A 664 9.07 -14.90 -23.76
CA THR A 664 8.41 -15.36 -22.54
C THR A 664 7.44 -14.33 -21.94
N ILE A 665 7.04 -13.27 -22.68
CA ILE A 665 6.08 -12.28 -22.18
C ILE A 665 4.77 -12.91 -21.68
N PHE A 666 4.28 -13.96 -22.34
CA PHE A 666 3.08 -14.68 -21.91
C PHE A 666 3.30 -15.39 -20.57
N GLU A 667 4.44 -16.04 -20.35
CA GLU A 667 4.80 -16.60 -19.04
C GLU A 667 4.99 -15.52 -17.95
N PHE A 668 5.25 -14.26 -18.33
CA PHE A 668 5.38 -13.14 -17.39
C PHE A 668 4.03 -12.52 -17.02
N ILE A 669 3.11 -12.39 -17.98
CA ILE A 669 1.70 -12.07 -17.74
C ILE A 669 1.07 -13.17 -16.88
N GLU A 670 1.37 -14.44 -17.18
CA GLU A 670 0.91 -15.61 -16.43
C GLU A 670 1.68 -15.85 -15.12
N LEU A 671 2.80 -15.16 -14.86
CA LEU A 671 3.80 -15.56 -13.86
C LEU A 671 3.25 -15.74 -12.45
N LYS A 672 2.31 -14.87 -12.09
CA LYS A 672 1.76 -14.77 -10.73
C LYS A 672 0.43 -15.54 -10.63
N ARG A 673 -0.11 -16.09 -11.72
CA ARG A 673 -1.22 -17.08 -11.72
C ARG A 673 -0.80 -18.26 -10.83
N GLY A 674 -1.61 -18.59 -9.83
CA GLY A 674 -1.30 -19.67 -8.87
C GLY A 674 -0.43 -19.26 -7.67
N GLY A 675 -0.75 -18.14 -7.00
CA GLY A 675 -0.23 -17.82 -5.66
C GLY A 675 1.18 -17.22 -5.61
N PHE A 676 2.17 -17.96 -6.12
CA PHE A 676 3.60 -17.75 -5.93
C PHE A 676 4.16 -16.41 -6.46
N LEU A 677 5.42 -16.08 -6.11
CA LEU A 677 6.10 -14.81 -6.41
C LEU A 677 5.41 -13.55 -5.88
N TRP A 678 5.09 -13.58 -4.59
CA TRP A 678 4.28 -12.55 -3.96
C TRP A 678 4.94 -11.19 -3.74
N SER A 679 6.22 -10.97 -4.07
CA SER A 679 6.95 -9.76 -3.64
C SER A 679 6.98 -8.58 -4.63
N SER A 680 6.55 -8.70 -5.89
CA SER A 680 6.57 -7.60 -6.90
C SER A 680 5.22 -7.21 -7.52
N ASN A 681 5.01 -5.92 -7.81
CA ASN A 681 4.12 -5.46 -8.89
C ASN A 681 4.59 -5.98 -10.25
N ASN A 682 3.73 -6.08 -11.25
CA ASN A 682 4.13 -6.34 -12.65
C ASN A 682 3.62 -5.25 -13.59
N SER A 683 4.43 -4.89 -14.60
CA SER A 683 4.04 -3.98 -15.68
C SER A 683 4.62 -4.44 -17.02
N ILE A 684 3.88 -4.24 -18.11
CA ILE A 684 4.40 -4.41 -19.47
C ILE A 684 4.95 -3.07 -19.95
N THR A 685 6.18 -3.08 -20.44
CA THR A 685 6.77 -1.94 -21.13
C THR A 685 6.38 -2.01 -22.61
N ILE A 686 5.70 -0.97 -23.08
CA ILE A 686 5.16 -0.84 -24.44
C ILE A 686 5.71 0.42 -25.12
N ASP A 687 5.70 0.43 -26.45
CA ASP A 687 6.26 1.48 -27.30
C ASP A 687 5.26 1.89 -28.41
N GLN A 688 5.59 2.93 -29.19
CA GLN A 688 4.76 3.35 -30.34
C GLN A 688 4.45 2.19 -31.29
N GLU A 689 5.38 1.26 -31.54
CA GLU A 689 5.10 0.10 -32.42
C GLU A 689 4.01 -0.81 -31.82
N PHE A 690 3.98 -1.02 -30.50
CA PHE A 690 2.87 -1.71 -29.85
C PHE A 690 1.54 -0.96 -30.06
N ARG A 691 1.55 0.36 -29.87
CA ARG A 691 0.35 1.21 -30.00
C ARG A 691 -0.19 1.19 -31.43
N ASP A 692 0.65 1.50 -32.42
CA ASP A 692 0.33 1.47 -33.86
C ASP A 692 -0.32 0.15 -34.27
N ARG A 693 0.23 -0.97 -33.80
CA ARG A 693 -0.26 -2.32 -34.12
C ARG A 693 -1.58 -2.66 -33.41
N VAL A 694 -1.76 -2.23 -32.17
CA VAL A 694 -3.03 -2.37 -31.45
C VAL A 694 -4.11 -1.51 -32.10
N GLU A 695 -3.81 -0.26 -32.46
CA GLU A 695 -4.74 0.66 -33.13
C GLU A 695 -5.16 0.14 -34.51
N ASN A 696 -4.21 -0.39 -35.31
CA ASN A 696 -4.49 -1.03 -36.61
C ASN A 696 -5.49 -2.20 -36.47
N VAL A 697 -5.30 -3.07 -35.47
CA VAL A 697 -6.25 -4.17 -35.20
C VAL A 697 -7.56 -3.65 -34.61
N TRP A 698 -7.52 -2.64 -33.74
CA TRP A 698 -8.68 -2.05 -33.08
C TRP A 698 -9.63 -1.38 -34.08
N GLY A 699 -9.12 -0.57 -35.01
CA GLY A 699 -9.92 0.04 -36.07
C GLY A 699 -10.60 -0.99 -36.98
N TRP A 700 -9.96 -2.15 -37.21
CA TRP A 700 -10.61 -3.27 -37.90
C TRP A 700 -11.69 -3.93 -37.04
N VAL A 701 -11.46 -4.14 -35.75
CA VAL A 701 -12.46 -4.71 -34.82
C VAL A 701 -13.69 -3.81 -34.68
N GLN A 702 -13.50 -2.48 -34.64
CA GLN A 702 -14.59 -1.49 -34.65
C GLN A 702 -15.44 -1.58 -35.94
N LEU A 703 -14.84 -1.93 -37.07
CA LEU A 703 -15.53 -2.11 -38.36
C LEU A 703 -16.14 -3.52 -38.55
N ASN A 704 -15.65 -4.53 -37.82
CA ASN A 704 -16.06 -5.94 -37.96
C ASN A 704 -16.43 -6.54 -36.58
N PRO A 705 -17.44 -5.99 -35.89
CA PRO A 705 -17.75 -6.36 -34.50
C PRO A 705 -18.21 -7.82 -34.39
N GLY A 706 -17.58 -8.56 -33.48
CA GLY A 706 -17.86 -9.98 -33.21
C GLY A 706 -17.01 -10.96 -34.02
N GLU A 707 -16.19 -10.51 -34.97
CA GLU A 707 -15.20 -11.36 -35.63
C GLU A 707 -13.89 -11.47 -34.83
N ASP A 708 -13.15 -12.57 -35.02
CA ASP A 708 -11.85 -12.80 -34.39
C ASP A 708 -10.70 -12.30 -35.30
N PRO A 709 -10.03 -11.18 -34.97
CA PRO A 709 -8.96 -10.62 -35.80
C PRO A 709 -7.74 -11.56 -35.93
N LEU A 710 -7.52 -12.48 -34.99
CA LEU A 710 -6.44 -13.47 -35.10
C LEU A 710 -6.75 -14.54 -36.15
N LYS A 711 -8.03 -14.81 -36.42
CA LYS A 711 -8.50 -15.75 -37.46
C LYS A 711 -8.82 -15.07 -38.80
N ALA A 712 -9.03 -13.76 -38.83
CA ALA A 712 -9.44 -13.01 -40.01
C ALA A 712 -8.60 -13.30 -41.28
N ARG A 713 -9.26 -13.32 -42.44
CA ARG A 713 -8.68 -13.63 -43.76
C ARG A 713 -9.19 -12.68 -44.83
N SER A 714 -8.33 -12.33 -45.78
CA SER A 714 -8.71 -11.61 -47.00
C SER A 714 -9.52 -12.51 -47.94
N LEU A 715 -10.15 -11.90 -48.96
CA LEU A 715 -10.94 -12.59 -49.99
C LEU A 715 -10.18 -13.69 -50.76
N ILE A 716 -8.84 -13.71 -50.67
CA ILE A 716 -7.95 -14.72 -51.27
C ILE A 716 -7.30 -15.66 -50.24
N GLY A 717 -7.81 -15.69 -49.01
CA GLY A 717 -7.41 -16.66 -47.97
C GLY A 717 -6.12 -16.34 -47.20
N TRP A 718 -5.53 -15.16 -47.39
CA TRP A 718 -4.34 -14.73 -46.65
C TRP A 718 -4.72 -14.07 -45.31
N PRO A 719 -3.90 -14.18 -44.24
CA PRO A 719 -4.10 -13.41 -43.01
C PRO A 719 -4.16 -11.90 -43.30
N ILE A 720 -5.09 -11.18 -42.67
CA ILE A 720 -5.19 -9.71 -42.81
C ILE A 720 -4.02 -9.02 -42.12
N PHE A 721 -3.62 -9.53 -40.95
CA PHE A 721 -2.59 -8.98 -40.08
C PHE A 721 -1.25 -9.73 -40.19
N ASP A 722 -0.14 -9.11 -39.83
CA ASP A 722 1.17 -9.76 -39.75
C ASP A 722 1.35 -10.59 -38.46
N LYS A 723 2.57 -11.08 -38.18
CA LYS A 723 2.84 -11.87 -36.95
C LYS A 723 2.88 -11.02 -35.67
N TRP A 724 3.37 -9.79 -35.78
CA TRP A 724 3.57 -8.84 -34.69
C TRP A 724 2.29 -8.06 -34.39
N ASP A 725 1.45 -7.78 -35.39
CA ASP A 725 0.08 -7.28 -35.19
C ASP A 725 -0.71 -8.25 -34.30
N ARG A 726 -0.71 -9.54 -34.65
CA ARG A 726 -1.33 -10.60 -33.85
C ARG A 726 -0.67 -10.77 -32.48
N HIS A 727 0.63 -10.54 -32.34
CA HIS A 727 1.34 -10.66 -31.06
C HIS A 727 1.08 -9.45 -30.16
N ALA A 728 1.15 -8.22 -30.67
CA ALA A 728 0.81 -6.99 -29.97
C ALA A 728 -0.66 -7.00 -29.55
N TRP A 729 -1.57 -7.34 -30.47
CA TRP A 729 -2.99 -7.55 -30.13
C TRP A 729 -3.17 -8.67 -29.09
N LYS A 730 -2.49 -9.82 -29.21
CA LYS A 730 -2.57 -10.86 -28.18
C LYS A 730 -2.02 -10.38 -26.83
N VAL A 731 -0.90 -9.66 -26.78
CA VAL A 731 -0.34 -9.12 -25.54
C VAL A 731 -1.29 -8.07 -24.95
N MET A 732 -1.82 -7.13 -25.74
CA MET A 732 -2.83 -6.17 -25.30
C MET A 732 -4.09 -6.88 -24.79
N GLN A 733 -4.55 -7.92 -25.49
CA GLN A 733 -5.73 -8.68 -25.08
C GLN A 733 -5.47 -9.48 -23.80
N GLU A 734 -4.37 -10.22 -23.67
CA GLU A 734 -4.06 -10.94 -22.44
C GLU A 734 -3.75 -9.99 -21.27
N ALA A 735 -3.19 -8.81 -21.52
CA ALA A 735 -2.90 -7.78 -20.51
C ALA A 735 -4.11 -6.93 -20.12
N LEU A 736 -5.04 -6.61 -21.04
CA LEU A 736 -6.34 -6.02 -20.69
C LEU A 736 -7.26 -7.05 -20.01
N LYS A 737 -7.21 -8.32 -20.43
CA LYS A 737 -7.93 -9.40 -19.75
C LYS A 737 -7.42 -9.54 -18.32
N ALA A 738 -6.10 -9.59 -18.15
CA ALA A 738 -5.40 -9.50 -16.87
C ALA A 738 -5.88 -8.28 -16.07
N SER A 739 -5.71 -7.08 -16.60
CA SER A 739 -6.04 -5.84 -15.88
C SER A 739 -7.51 -5.71 -15.47
N TYR A 740 -8.46 -6.26 -16.24
CA TYR A 740 -9.91 -6.04 -16.06
C TYR A 740 -10.76 -7.24 -15.65
N PHE A 741 -10.67 -8.39 -16.33
CA PHE A 741 -11.51 -9.55 -15.99
C PHE A 741 -10.87 -10.32 -14.85
N ASP A 742 -9.63 -10.67 -15.11
CA ASP A 742 -8.65 -11.11 -14.16
C ASP A 742 -8.25 -9.94 -13.24
N GLY A 743 -8.76 -8.74 -13.49
CA GLY A 743 -8.98 -7.68 -12.54
C GLY A 743 -7.84 -7.45 -11.58
N THR A 744 -6.70 -7.01 -12.08
CA THR A 744 -5.54 -6.68 -11.26
C THR A 744 -5.08 -5.22 -11.33
N GLY A 745 -5.60 -4.44 -12.28
CA GLY A 745 -4.94 -3.23 -12.77
C GLY A 745 -3.55 -3.50 -13.36
N GLU A 746 -3.16 -4.77 -13.45
CA GLU A 746 -1.85 -5.29 -13.83
C GLU A 746 -1.98 -6.29 -15.01
N PRO A 747 -0.86 -6.71 -15.62
CA PRO A 747 0.39 -5.96 -15.61
C PRO A 747 0.17 -4.57 -16.23
N GLY A 748 0.50 -3.52 -15.48
CA GLY A 748 0.18 -2.14 -15.88
C GLY A 748 0.96 -1.74 -17.13
N PHE A 749 0.45 -0.78 -17.90
CA PHE A 749 1.16 -0.30 -19.09
C PHE A 749 2.09 0.87 -18.75
N ILE A 750 3.32 0.77 -19.26
CA ILE A 750 4.32 1.83 -19.23
C ILE A 750 4.70 2.12 -20.68
N ASN A 751 4.33 3.30 -21.20
CA ASN A 751 4.82 3.77 -22.50
C ASN A 751 6.27 4.24 -22.34
N VAL A 752 7.23 3.31 -22.45
CA VAL A 752 8.65 3.58 -22.15
C VAL A 752 9.31 4.54 -23.14
N ASP A 753 8.68 4.74 -24.29
CA ASP A 753 9.04 5.72 -25.31
C ASP A 753 8.49 7.13 -25.04
N MET A 754 7.49 7.25 -24.17
CA MET A 754 6.98 8.53 -23.66
C MET A 754 7.65 8.96 -22.35
N LEU A 755 8.42 8.06 -21.71
CA LEU A 755 9.23 8.40 -20.54
C LEU A 755 10.46 9.23 -20.95
N THR A 756 10.83 10.20 -20.12
CA THR A 756 11.98 11.09 -20.39
C THR A 756 13.30 10.35 -20.26
N GLN A 757 13.76 9.82 -21.39
CA GLN A 757 15.04 9.15 -21.53
C GLN A 757 16.18 10.16 -21.68
N ASN A 758 17.28 9.90 -20.98
CA ASN A 758 18.56 10.55 -21.20
C ASN A 758 19.62 9.45 -21.36
N ASP A 759 20.21 9.38 -22.55
CA ASP A 759 21.26 8.43 -22.94
C ASP A 759 22.67 9.07 -22.96
N GLU A 760 22.79 10.37 -22.72
CA GLU A 760 24.06 11.09 -22.70
C GLU A 760 24.91 10.64 -21.50
N GLY A 761 26.21 10.44 -21.71
CA GLY A 761 27.11 9.95 -20.67
C GLY A 761 26.91 8.49 -20.28
N MET A 762 26.13 7.68 -21.01
CA MET A 762 25.96 6.25 -20.69
C MET A 762 27.27 5.44 -20.75
N GLU A 763 28.31 5.95 -21.41
CA GLU A 763 29.65 5.37 -21.41
C GLU A 763 30.35 5.39 -20.04
N VAL A 764 29.87 6.17 -19.05
CA VAL A 764 30.38 6.11 -17.67
C VAL A 764 30.13 4.77 -16.98
N TYR A 765 29.32 3.90 -17.57
CA TYR A 765 29.06 2.54 -17.09
C TYR A 765 29.96 1.48 -17.77
N ALA A 766 30.81 1.85 -18.74
CA ALA A 766 31.55 0.91 -19.59
C ALA A 766 32.63 0.07 -18.86
N ASP A 767 33.00 0.46 -17.63
CA ASP A 767 33.82 -0.34 -16.72
C ASP A 767 33.02 -1.41 -15.95
N GLY A 768 31.69 -1.43 -16.12
CA GLY A 768 30.76 -2.34 -15.45
C GLY A 768 30.18 -1.83 -14.13
N ILE A 769 30.58 -0.63 -13.66
CA ILE A 769 30.17 -0.11 -12.36
C ILE A 769 28.92 0.76 -12.51
N PHE A 770 27.76 0.15 -12.29
CA PHE A 770 26.47 0.83 -12.18
C PHE A 770 25.99 1.00 -10.74
N ALA A 771 26.69 0.41 -9.75
CA ALA A 771 26.36 0.47 -8.33
C ALA A 771 27.63 0.60 -7.47
N GLU A 772 27.88 1.78 -6.90
CA GLU A 772 29.03 2.09 -6.04
C GLU A 772 28.67 3.16 -4.99
N SER A 773 29.19 3.03 -3.77
CA SER A 773 29.10 4.02 -2.69
C SER A 773 30.28 3.90 -1.72
N ALA A 774 30.41 4.81 -0.75
CA ALA A 774 31.46 4.74 0.26
C ALA A 774 31.40 3.48 1.15
N LYS A 775 30.25 2.77 1.16
CA LYS A 775 30.02 1.55 1.97
C LYS A 775 29.85 0.28 1.13
N TYR A 776 29.62 0.38 -0.18
CA TYR A 776 29.41 -0.77 -1.07
C TYR A 776 30.13 -0.60 -2.40
N GLN A 777 30.89 -1.62 -2.82
CA GLN A 777 31.66 -1.65 -4.05
C GLN A 777 31.48 -3.04 -4.71
N LEU A 778 31.37 -3.13 -6.03
CA LEU A 778 31.27 -4.41 -6.75
C LEU A 778 32.64 -5.12 -6.82
N ASP A 779 32.64 -6.45 -6.70
CA ASP A 779 33.82 -7.28 -6.99
C ASP A 779 34.18 -7.16 -8.48
N GLU A 780 35.46 -7.33 -8.84
CA GLU A 780 35.93 -7.18 -10.23
C GLU A 780 35.17 -8.09 -11.21
N GLU A 781 34.87 -9.33 -10.85
CA GLU A 781 34.13 -10.23 -11.74
C GLU A 781 32.63 -9.87 -11.80
N THR A 782 32.08 -9.21 -10.78
CA THR A 782 30.71 -8.64 -10.82
C THR A 782 30.64 -7.42 -11.74
N LYS A 783 31.75 -6.69 -11.95
CA LYS A 783 31.81 -5.63 -12.97
C LYS A 783 31.73 -6.22 -14.39
N GLU A 784 32.28 -7.41 -14.65
CA GLU A 784 32.07 -8.10 -15.93
C GLU A 784 30.59 -8.43 -16.18
N ILE A 785 29.83 -8.77 -15.12
CA ILE A 785 28.36 -8.89 -15.18
C ILE A 785 27.73 -7.55 -15.58
N GLY A 786 28.16 -6.45 -14.95
CA GLY A 786 27.70 -5.09 -15.30
C GLY A 786 28.01 -4.68 -16.74
N LYS A 787 29.18 -5.03 -17.28
CA LYS A 787 29.55 -4.79 -18.70
C LYS A 787 28.66 -5.58 -19.66
N GLU A 788 28.31 -6.83 -19.29
CA GLU A 788 27.39 -7.66 -20.07
C GLU A 788 25.97 -7.08 -20.08
N ILE A 789 25.45 -6.66 -18.91
CA ILE A 789 24.14 -5.99 -18.82
C ILE A 789 24.16 -4.69 -19.64
N LEU A 790 25.17 -3.84 -19.46
CA LEU A 790 25.28 -2.58 -20.20
C LEU A 790 25.26 -2.81 -21.71
N ARG A 791 26.00 -3.80 -22.24
CA ARG A 791 26.02 -4.06 -23.69
C ARG A 791 24.62 -4.39 -24.23
N ARG A 792 23.78 -5.02 -23.41
CA ARG A 792 22.39 -5.35 -23.77
C ARG A 792 21.47 -4.12 -23.60
N VAL A 793 21.61 -3.37 -22.51
CA VAL A 793 20.91 -2.09 -22.29
C VAL A 793 21.21 -1.06 -23.39
N MET A 794 22.45 -0.98 -23.88
CA MET A 794 22.81 -0.10 -24.99
C MET A 794 22.12 -0.48 -26.31
N ASN A 795 21.77 -1.77 -26.49
CA ASN A 795 21.00 -2.25 -27.65
C ASN A 795 19.48 -2.09 -27.48
N MET A 796 18.97 -1.83 -26.27
CA MET A 796 17.55 -1.53 -26.06
C MET A 796 17.23 -0.13 -26.65
N PRO A 797 16.11 0.04 -27.37
CA PRO A 797 15.68 1.37 -27.83
C PRO A 797 15.26 2.26 -26.65
N TYR A 798 14.63 1.65 -25.63
CA TYR A 798 14.16 2.30 -24.43
C TYR A 798 14.85 1.67 -23.21
N ARG A 799 15.50 2.51 -22.41
CA ARG A 799 16.37 2.13 -21.28
C ARG A 799 15.79 2.54 -19.93
N MET A 800 14.63 3.19 -19.97
CA MET A 800 13.91 3.69 -18.79
C MET A 800 12.76 2.77 -18.43
N ILE A 801 12.63 2.54 -17.13
CA ILE A 801 11.43 2.00 -16.46
C ILE A 801 10.86 3.11 -15.55
N THR A 802 9.90 2.79 -14.69
CA THR A 802 9.49 3.66 -13.58
C THR A 802 9.87 3.07 -12.23
N ASN A 803 9.82 3.89 -11.18
CA ASN A 803 9.56 3.37 -9.84
C ASN A 803 8.08 2.88 -9.74
N PRO A 804 7.69 2.10 -8.73
CA PRO A 804 6.38 1.41 -8.73
C PRO A 804 5.21 2.21 -8.19
N CYS A 805 5.47 3.36 -7.58
CA CYS A 805 4.42 4.35 -7.43
C CYS A 805 4.17 5.07 -8.77
N GLY A 806 5.09 4.97 -9.74
CA GLY A 806 4.94 5.37 -11.15
C GLY A 806 5.57 6.72 -11.48
N GLU A 807 5.69 7.61 -10.49
CA GLU A 807 5.91 9.05 -10.66
C GLU A 807 7.33 9.43 -11.13
N ILE A 808 8.30 8.52 -11.03
CA ILE A 808 9.71 8.73 -11.40
C ILE A 808 10.13 7.73 -12.48
N THR A 809 10.48 8.27 -13.65
CA THR A 809 11.28 7.60 -14.68
C THR A 809 12.64 7.21 -14.09
N LEU A 810 13.11 5.98 -14.27
CA LEU A 810 14.39 5.48 -13.76
C LEU A 810 15.13 4.64 -14.81
N LEU A 811 16.46 4.79 -14.88
CA LEU A 811 17.30 3.94 -15.72
C LEU A 811 17.20 2.48 -15.25
N VAL A 812 17.11 1.53 -16.19
CA VAL A 812 16.96 0.10 -15.90
C VAL A 812 18.13 -0.52 -15.12
N LEU A 813 19.32 0.10 -15.16
CA LEU A 813 20.48 -0.26 -14.33
C LEU A 813 20.30 0.13 -12.84
N GLY A 814 19.41 1.09 -12.56
CA GLY A 814 19.12 1.60 -11.22
C GLY A 814 19.04 3.12 -11.15
N GLY A 815 18.37 3.62 -10.11
CA GLY A 815 18.21 5.05 -9.82
C GLY A 815 17.25 5.28 -8.65
N TYR A 816 17.02 6.55 -8.29
CA TYR A 816 16.28 6.94 -7.07
C TYR A 816 15.13 7.92 -7.29
N CYS A 817 14.16 7.86 -6.38
CA CYS A 817 13.05 8.81 -6.27
C CYS A 817 13.43 9.97 -5.35
N VAL A 818 13.97 11.05 -5.91
CA VAL A 818 14.37 12.25 -5.15
C VAL A 818 13.26 13.30 -5.29
N ILE A 819 12.33 13.31 -4.32
CA ILE A 819 11.03 13.99 -4.41
C ILE A 819 10.75 14.91 -3.21
N ALA A 820 10.18 16.08 -3.50
CA ALA A 820 9.51 16.96 -2.55
C ALA A 820 8.26 17.55 -3.22
N ASP A 821 7.17 17.64 -2.47
CA ASP A 821 5.87 18.09 -2.95
C ASP A 821 5.65 19.56 -2.51
N VAL A 822 5.37 20.44 -3.47
CA VAL A 822 5.02 21.85 -3.20
C VAL A 822 3.53 21.94 -2.90
N VAL A 823 3.15 22.87 -2.02
CA VAL A 823 1.74 23.21 -1.74
C VAL A 823 1.49 24.68 -2.13
N PRO A 824 1.13 24.94 -3.40
CA PRO A 824 0.83 26.29 -3.87
C PRO A 824 -0.36 26.91 -3.11
N PHE A 825 -1.27 26.08 -2.59
CA PHE A 825 -2.35 26.50 -1.71
C PHE A 825 -1.88 27.19 -0.41
N HIS A 826 -0.68 26.87 0.09
CA HIS A 826 -0.16 27.42 1.35
C HIS A 826 0.66 28.70 1.19
N ALA A 827 1.12 29.00 -0.03
CA ALA A 827 1.90 30.19 -0.33
C ALA A 827 1.11 31.48 -0.06
N GLN A 828 1.81 32.59 0.22
CA GLN A 828 1.20 33.91 0.41
C GLN A 828 0.47 34.37 -0.86
N ASP A 829 1.14 34.25 -2.00
CA ASP A 829 0.74 34.72 -3.33
C ASP A 829 1.30 33.78 -4.41
N LEU A 830 1.04 34.06 -5.70
CA LEU A 830 1.55 33.23 -6.81
C LEU A 830 3.07 33.34 -7.01
N ASP A 831 3.71 34.42 -6.54
CA ASP A 831 5.16 34.58 -6.64
C ASP A 831 5.87 33.83 -5.50
N ASP A 832 5.23 33.73 -4.33
CA ASP A 832 5.62 32.88 -3.19
C ASP A 832 5.42 31.39 -3.50
N ALA A 833 4.38 31.04 -4.26
CA ALA A 833 4.21 29.70 -4.80
C ALA A 833 5.32 29.37 -5.81
N GLU A 834 5.65 30.30 -6.71
CA GLU A 834 6.78 30.15 -7.63
C GLU A 834 8.12 29.97 -6.89
N ASP A 835 8.39 30.76 -5.85
CA ASP A 835 9.63 30.60 -5.07
C ASP A 835 9.65 29.29 -4.25
N ALA A 836 8.48 28.75 -3.85
CA ALA A 836 8.39 27.41 -3.27
C ALA A 836 8.79 26.32 -4.28
N PHE A 837 8.39 26.45 -5.55
CA PHE A 837 8.83 25.58 -6.64
C PHE A 837 10.33 25.70 -6.93
N ARG A 838 10.86 26.91 -6.96
CA ARG A 838 12.31 27.18 -7.10
C ARG A 838 13.08 26.56 -5.93
N THR A 839 12.61 26.75 -4.71
CA THR A 839 13.23 26.22 -3.49
C THR A 839 13.15 24.69 -3.42
N ALA A 840 12.06 24.07 -3.90
CA ALA A 840 11.95 22.62 -4.06
C ALA A 840 13.01 22.09 -5.03
N ALA A 841 13.17 22.73 -6.20
CA ALA A 841 14.20 22.37 -7.17
C ALA A 841 15.61 22.46 -6.56
N ARG A 842 15.93 23.59 -5.91
CA ARG A 842 17.22 23.79 -5.21
C ARG A 842 17.45 22.74 -4.11
N ALA A 843 16.42 22.40 -3.32
CA ALA A 843 16.50 21.41 -2.25
C ALA A 843 16.75 19.98 -2.76
N LEU A 844 16.11 19.57 -3.85
CA LEU A 844 16.28 18.24 -4.43
C LEU A 844 17.61 18.09 -5.17
N ILE A 845 18.06 19.14 -5.87
CA ILE A 845 19.42 19.21 -6.43
C ILE A 845 20.47 19.03 -5.32
N ARG A 846 20.25 19.61 -4.13
CA ARG A 846 21.11 19.39 -2.95
C ARG A 846 21.04 17.96 -2.42
N THR A 847 19.87 17.32 -2.37
CA THR A 847 19.76 15.90 -1.97
C THR A 847 20.59 14.99 -2.88
N ASN A 848 20.67 15.29 -4.19
CA ASN A 848 21.55 14.56 -5.13
C ASN A 848 23.06 14.71 -4.88
N LEU A 849 23.50 15.58 -3.95
CA LEU A 849 24.90 15.69 -3.53
C LEU A 849 25.29 14.69 -2.42
N MET A 850 24.31 13.96 -1.86
CA MET A 850 24.53 12.93 -0.84
C MET A 850 25.20 11.67 -1.43
N ASP A 851 25.95 10.93 -0.61
CA ASP A 851 26.49 9.64 -1.07
C ASP A 851 25.35 8.63 -1.28
N SER A 852 25.43 7.86 -2.37
CA SER A 852 24.35 6.97 -2.78
C SER A 852 24.92 5.85 -3.66
N LEU A 853 24.22 4.70 -3.72
CA LEU A 853 24.67 3.53 -4.50
C LEU A 853 24.64 3.78 -6.02
N TYR A 854 23.76 4.63 -6.49
CA TYR A 854 23.64 5.00 -7.92
C TYR A 854 24.36 6.30 -8.24
N LYS A 855 25.49 6.58 -7.58
CA LYS A 855 26.26 7.83 -7.67
C LYS A 855 26.52 8.30 -9.10
N ARG A 856 26.83 7.37 -10.02
CA ARG A 856 27.04 7.69 -11.44
C ARG A 856 25.78 8.16 -12.14
N GLU A 857 24.63 7.51 -11.91
CA GLU A 857 23.34 7.97 -12.46
C GLU A 857 22.93 9.31 -11.85
N VAL A 858 23.12 9.48 -10.54
CA VAL A 858 22.81 10.74 -9.84
C VAL A 858 23.66 11.89 -10.40
N ASN A 859 24.97 11.70 -10.59
CA ASN A 859 25.84 12.71 -11.21
C ASN A 859 25.52 12.95 -12.69
N ARG A 860 25.30 11.89 -13.48
CA ARG A 860 25.02 11.94 -14.93
C ARG A 860 23.70 12.63 -15.25
N THR A 861 22.72 12.56 -14.35
CA THR A 861 21.34 12.93 -14.67
C THR A 861 20.70 13.95 -13.74
N ASN A 862 21.26 14.13 -12.53
CA ASN A 862 20.76 14.99 -11.45
C ASN A 862 19.23 14.90 -11.28
N ARG A 863 18.68 13.69 -11.39
CA ARG A 863 17.24 13.42 -11.43
C ARG A 863 16.51 13.99 -10.20
N ILE A 864 15.51 14.84 -10.40
CA ILE A 864 14.62 15.29 -9.32
C ILE A 864 13.14 15.19 -9.72
N GLY A 865 12.27 15.09 -8.72
CA GLY A 865 10.83 15.23 -8.88
C GLY A 865 10.28 16.30 -7.95
N VAL A 866 10.18 17.54 -8.43
CA VAL A 866 9.34 18.55 -7.78
C VAL A 866 7.88 18.18 -8.03
N GLY A 867 7.18 17.81 -6.97
CA GLY A 867 5.77 17.43 -6.97
C GLY A 867 4.83 18.59 -6.64
N ILE A 868 3.53 18.34 -6.74
CA ILE A 868 2.48 19.24 -6.25
C ILE A 868 1.48 18.43 -5.43
N THR A 869 1.12 18.91 -4.25
CA THR A 869 0.00 18.39 -3.44
C THR A 869 -0.88 19.55 -2.96
N GLY A 870 -2.16 19.31 -2.66
CA GLY A 870 -3.13 20.39 -2.40
C GLY A 870 -3.51 21.17 -3.68
N LEU A 871 -3.53 20.48 -4.83
CA LEU A 871 -3.71 21.12 -6.14
C LEU A 871 -5.15 21.64 -6.34
N HIS A 872 -6.14 20.96 -5.78
CA HIS A 872 -7.54 21.38 -5.85
C HIS A 872 -7.81 22.58 -4.93
N GLU A 873 -7.18 22.59 -3.75
CA GLU A 873 -7.21 23.71 -2.81
C GLU A 873 -6.57 24.94 -3.42
N PHE A 874 -5.47 24.77 -4.17
CA PHE A 874 -4.82 25.84 -4.91
C PHE A 874 -5.74 26.40 -6.01
N ALA A 875 -6.30 25.52 -6.84
CA ALA A 875 -7.23 25.88 -7.91
C ALA A 875 -8.42 26.69 -7.38
N TRP A 876 -9.04 26.24 -6.29
CA TRP A 876 -10.18 26.95 -5.71
C TRP A 876 -9.79 28.22 -4.93
N ARG A 877 -8.65 28.23 -4.22
CA ARG A 877 -8.18 29.44 -3.50
C ARG A 877 -7.89 30.58 -4.48
N PHE A 878 -7.12 30.31 -5.54
CA PHE A 878 -6.59 31.36 -6.43
C PHE A 878 -7.42 31.61 -7.69
N PHE A 879 -8.19 30.63 -8.19
CA PHE A 879 -8.91 30.74 -9.47
C PHE A 879 -10.43 30.47 -9.37
N LYS A 880 -10.94 30.06 -8.19
CA LYS A 880 -12.37 29.76 -7.96
C LYS A 880 -12.97 28.76 -8.96
N ILE A 881 -12.16 27.78 -9.37
CA ILE A 881 -12.53 26.70 -10.29
C ILE A 881 -12.66 25.34 -9.58
N SER A 882 -13.55 24.51 -10.10
CA SER A 882 -13.68 23.09 -9.79
C SER A 882 -12.85 22.22 -10.74
N PHE A 883 -12.82 20.91 -10.48
CA PHE A 883 -12.29 19.92 -11.42
C PHE A 883 -13.00 19.93 -12.78
N ARG A 884 -14.33 20.07 -12.82
CA ARG A 884 -15.08 20.11 -14.10
C ARG A 884 -14.80 21.37 -14.90
N ASP A 885 -14.48 22.47 -14.24
CA ASP A 885 -13.93 23.66 -14.89
C ASP A 885 -12.49 23.37 -15.38
N MET A 886 -11.63 22.74 -14.55
CA MET A 886 -10.25 22.37 -14.91
C MET A 886 -10.17 21.48 -16.16
N VAL A 887 -11.06 20.49 -16.34
CA VAL A 887 -11.05 19.61 -17.54
C VAL A 887 -11.80 20.19 -18.74
N ASN A 888 -12.44 21.36 -18.60
CA ASN A 888 -13.02 22.13 -19.71
C ASN A 888 -12.39 23.54 -19.83
N PRO A 889 -11.06 23.67 -19.98
CA PRO A 889 -10.39 24.96 -19.99
C PRO A 889 -10.53 25.66 -21.37
N VAL A 890 -10.78 26.96 -21.35
CA VAL A 890 -10.90 27.79 -22.56
C VAL A 890 -9.72 28.74 -22.68
N PHE A 891 -8.91 28.51 -23.72
CA PHE A 891 -7.76 29.32 -24.09
C PHE A 891 -8.14 30.32 -25.20
N HIS A 892 -9.03 31.27 -24.89
CA HIS A 892 -9.51 32.25 -25.87
C HIS A 892 -8.40 33.17 -26.42
N GLY A 893 -8.40 33.39 -27.74
CA GLY A 893 -8.01 34.70 -28.27
C GLY A 893 -6.57 34.92 -28.77
N GLY A 894 -5.84 33.89 -29.16
CA GLY A 894 -4.47 34.05 -29.73
C GLY A 894 -3.38 34.06 -28.65
N PRO A 895 -2.22 34.68 -28.88
CA PRO A 895 -1.10 34.61 -27.95
C PRO A 895 -1.44 35.30 -26.62
N CYS A 896 -1.71 34.45 -25.62
CA CYS A 896 -1.58 34.71 -24.18
C CYS A 896 -2.08 36.07 -23.66
N GLY A 897 -3.33 36.12 -23.17
CA GLY A 897 -3.66 35.92 -21.75
C GLY A 897 -2.86 36.62 -20.63
N TRP A 898 -1.89 37.49 -20.93
CA TRP A 898 -1.16 38.28 -19.94
C TRP A 898 -1.90 39.59 -19.67
N GLY A 899 -1.99 39.98 -18.39
CA GLY A 899 -2.56 41.26 -17.99
C GLY A 899 -4.02 41.23 -17.52
N VAL A 900 -4.62 40.04 -17.35
CA VAL A 900 -5.78 39.88 -16.45
C VAL A 900 -5.24 39.98 -15.02
N ASP A 901 -5.69 40.96 -14.24
CA ASP A 901 -5.27 41.13 -12.84
C ASP A 901 -5.69 39.90 -12.00
N GLN A 902 -4.99 39.60 -10.90
CA GLN A 902 -5.52 38.68 -9.88
C GLN A 902 -6.88 39.14 -9.36
N LEU A 903 -7.10 40.45 -9.24
CA LEU A 903 -8.38 41.05 -8.86
C LEU A 903 -9.47 40.81 -9.92
N GLU A 904 -9.11 40.77 -11.21
CA GLU A 904 -10.03 40.46 -12.31
C GLU A 904 -10.30 38.95 -12.43
N LEU A 905 -9.27 38.10 -12.23
CA LEU A 905 -9.44 36.64 -12.15
C LEU A 905 -10.30 36.21 -10.95
N MET A 906 -10.35 37.00 -9.88
CA MET A 906 -11.25 36.78 -8.74
C MET A 906 -12.63 37.45 -8.91
N ALA A 907 -12.89 38.16 -10.00
CA ALA A 907 -14.20 38.71 -10.30
C ALA A 907 -15.22 37.58 -10.56
N THR A 908 -16.37 37.66 -9.90
CA THR A 908 -17.36 36.56 -9.84
C THR A 908 -18.13 36.33 -11.14
N ASP A 909 -18.09 37.29 -12.06
CA ASP A 909 -18.76 37.33 -13.35
C ASP A 909 -17.94 36.73 -14.50
N MET A 910 -16.64 36.49 -14.32
CA MET A 910 -15.79 35.81 -15.32
C MET A 910 -16.20 34.34 -15.51
N ASP A 911 -16.02 33.83 -16.73
CA ASP A 911 -16.30 32.43 -17.09
C ASP A 911 -15.36 31.44 -16.36
N PRO A 912 -15.86 30.37 -15.71
CA PRO A 912 -15.02 29.36 -15.06
C PRO A 912 -14.00 28.70 -15.98
N SER A 913 -14.32 28.48 -17.26
CA SER A 913 -13.43 27.84 -18.24
C SER A 913 -12.21 28.73 -18.58
N VAL A 914 -12.38 30.05 -18.57
CA VAL A 914 -11.27 31.02 -18.74
C VAL A 914 -10.37 31.03 -17.51
N ARG A 915 -10.95 30.98 -16.31
CA ARG A 915 -10.17 30.85 -15.06
C ARG A 915 -9.44 29.50 -14.97
N ALA A 916 -10.00 28.43 -15.56
CA ALA A 916 -9.33 27.15 -15.70
C ALA A 916 -8.15 27.22 -16.69
N GLY A 917 -8.31 27.94 -17.81
CA GLY A 917 -7.19 28.28 -18.70
C GLY A 917 -6.06 29.00 -17.96
N ALA A 918 -6.40 30.01 -17.14
CA ALA A 918 -5.42 30.75 -16.33
C ALA A 918 -4.70 29.87 -15.27
N PHE A 919 -5.41 28.92 -14.65
CA PHE A 919 -4.83 27.93 -13.74
C PHE A 919 -3.79 27.04 -14.44
N TRP A 920 -4.11 26.48 -15.61
CA TRP A 920 -3.15 25.66 -16.37
C TRP A 920 -1.94 26.44 -16.86
N LEU A 921 -2.16 27.68 -17.32
CA LEU A 921 -1.06 28.59 -17.67
C LEU A 921 -0.20 28.97 -16.45
N THR A 922 -0.77 28.96 -15.24
CA THR A 922 -0.04 29.15 -13.98
C THR A 922 0.74 27.91 -13.55
N LEU A 923 0.21 26.70 -13.74
CA LEU A 923 1.00 25.47 -13.61
C LEU A 923 2.20 25.47 -14.56
N SER A 924 2.02 25.98 -15.79
CA SER A 924 3.16 26.18 -16.70
C SER A 924 4.08 27.34 -16.31
N ARG A 925 3.60 28.40 -15.65
CA ARG A 925 4.47 29.40 -15.01
C ARG A 925 5.38 28.73 -13.97
N PHE A 926 4.82 27.88 -13.12
CA PHE A 926 5.58 27.13 -12.12
C PHE A 926 6.55 26.14 -12.76
N LYS A 927 6.15 25.40 -13.80
CA LYS A 927 7.05 24.50 -14.54
C LYS A 927 8.20 25.28 -15.20
N ARG A 928 7.94 26.44 -15.82
CA ARG A 928 8.99 27.33 -16.34
C ARG A 928 9.95 27.78 -15.24
N ALA A 929 9.45 28.08 -14.04
CA ALA A 929 10.29 28.45 -12.89
C ALA A 929 11.12 27.27 -12.34
N VAL A 930 10.58 26.04 -12.34
CA VAL A 930 11.36 24.83 -12.01
C VAL A 930 12.47 24.61 -13.04
N VAL A 931 12.19 24.74 -14.34
CA VAL A 931 13.20 24.60 -15.42
C VAL A 931 14.29 25.67 -15.30
N ASP A 932 13.90 26.95 -15.23
CA ASP A 932 14.81 28.10 -15.08
C ASP A 932 15.67 27.96 -13.81
N GLU A 933 15.10 27.57 -12.66
CA GLU A 933 15.90 27.37 -11.45
C GLU A 933 16.77 26.11 -11.50
N CYS A 934 16.35 25.04 -12.20
CA CYS A 934 17.19 23.87 -12.45
C CYS A 934 18.43 24.23 -13.27
N GLU A 935 18.26 24.99 -14.36
CA GLU A 935 19.37 25.47 -15.19
C GLU A 935 20.28 26.43 -14.39
N ARG A 936 19.69 27.45 -13.77
CA ARG A 936 20.40 28.46 -12.94
C ARG A 936 21.20 27.81 -11.82
N TYR A 937 20.57 26.96 -11.00
CA TYR A 937 21.20 26.44 -9.78
C TYR A 937 22.17 25.28 -10.05
N ALA A 938 21.89 24.43 -11.04
CA ALA A 938 22.88 23.44 -11.47
C ALA A 938 24.15 24.13 -11.99
N SER A 939 24.00 25.22 -12.76
CA SER A 939 25.12 26.08 -13.16
C SER A 939 25.80 26.78 -11.97
N GLU A 940 25.04 27.25 -10.98
CA GLU A 940 25.55 27.90 -9.76
C GLU A 940 26.39 26.96 -8.87
N LEU A 941 26.09 25.66 -8.91
CA LEU A 941 26.78 24.60 -8.17
C LEU A 941 27.86 23.87 -9.00
N GLY A 942 27.87 24.00 -10.33
CA GLY A 942 28.76 23.25 -11.21
C GLY A 942 28.37 21.78 -11.39
N VAL A 943 27.06 21.45 -11.33
CA VAL A 943 26.52 20.10 -11.54
C VAL A 943 25.66 20.02 -12.80
N THR A 944 25.36 18.80 -13.25
CA THR A 944 24.47 18.55 -14.39
C THR A 944 23.08 19.14 -14.13
N VAL A 945 22.44 19.74 -15.14
CA VAL A 945 21.04 20.18 -15.04
C VAL A 945 20.13 18.95 -14.87
N PRO A 946 19.17 18.95 -13.92
CA PRO A 946 18.18 17.89 -13.79
C PRO A 946 17.42 17.61 -15.10
N HIS A 947 17.75 16.50 -15.76
CA HIS A 947 17.10 16.09 -17.03
C HIS A 947 15.62 15.76 -16.84
N THR A 948 15.21 15.37 -15.63
CA THR A 948 13.82 15.43 -15.18
C THR A 948 13.75 16.28 -13.93
N ASN A 949 12.70 17.11 -13.84
CA ASN A 949 12.57 18.10 -12.77
C ASN A 949 11.17 18.20 -12.13
N THR A 950 10.09 17.89 -12.85
CA THR A 950 8.72 17.84 -12.28
C THR A 950 8.16 16.42 -12.23
N THR A 951 7.28 16.17 -11.27
CA THR A 951 6.55 14.89 -11.08
C THR A 951 5.18 15.20 -10.48
N ILE A 952 4.31 14.20 -10.31
CA ILE A 952 3.23 14.27 -9.32
C ILE A 952 3.15 12.93 -8.59
N LYS A 953 3.17 13.00 -7.25
CA LYS A 953 3.14 11.84 -6.37
C LYS A 953 1.83 11.81 -5.56
N PRO A 954 1.20 10.64 -5.31
CA PRO A 954 0.20 10.48 -4.26
C PRO A 954 0.87 10.68 -2.89
N ALA A 955 0.92 11.92 -2.43
CA ALA A 955 1.78 12.34 -1.32
C ALA A 955 1.17 12.17 0.08
N GLY A 956 0.21 11.25 0.27
CA GLY A 956 -0.70 11.19 1.43
C GLY A 956 -0.04 11.41 2.81
N THR A 957 1.11 10.77 3.07
CA THR A 957 1.75 10.89 4.39
C THR A 957 2.12 12.33 4.72
N THR A 958 2.59 13.07 3.71
CA THR A 958 2.93 14.49 3.78
C THR A 958 1.72 15.40 3.60
N SER A 959 0.80 15.10 2.67
CA SER A 959 -0.40 15.92 2.40
C SER A 959 -1.29 16.07 3.65
N LYS A 960 -1.50 14.97 4.39
CA LYS A 960 -2.36 14.97 5.58
C LYS A 960 -1.74 15.59 6.84
N LEU A 961 -0.45 15.95 6.86
CA LEU A 961 0.09 16.83 7.92
C LEU A 961 -0.70 18.15 7.99
N PHE A 962 -1.28 18.57 6.86
CA PHE A 962 -2.02 19.82 6.69
C PHE A 962 -3.40 19.63 6.04
N GLY A 963 -3.93 18.40 6.00
CA GLY A 963 -5.29 18.11 5.53
C GLY A 963 -5.55 18.30 4.01
N LEU A 964 -4.52 18.18 3.17
CA LEU A 964 -4.55 18.51 1.74
C LEU A 964 -4.89 17.34 0.81
N SER A 965 -5.39 17.65 -0.40
CA SER A 965 -5.48 16.69 -1.52
C SER A 965 -4.11 16.07 -1.88
N GLU A 966 -4.12 14.80 -2.28
CA GLU A 966 -2.91 13.97 -2.38
C GLU A 966 -2.31 13.98 -3.80
N GLY A 967 -1.20 14.69 -3.99
CA GLY A 967 -0.73 14.95 -5.34
C GLY A 967 -1.73 15.82 -6.12
N ALA A 968 -2.01 15.42 -7.35
CA ALA A 968 -3.13 15.94 -8.15
C ALA A 968 -4.46 15.19 -7.93
N HIS A 969 -4.51 14.14 -7.09
CA HIS A 969 -5.73 13.35 -6.92
C HIS A 969 -6.89 14.19 -6.42
N LEU A 970 -8.05 13.97 -7.02
CA LEU A 970 -9.32 14.43 -6.49
C LEU A 970 -9.50 13.91 -5.05
N PRO A 971 -10.12 14.69 -4.15
CA PRO A 971 -10.48 14.21 -2.84
C PRO A 971 -11.38 12.97 -2.97
N ALA A 972 -11.22 12.01 -2.08
CA ALA A 972 -12.06 10.81 -2.06
C ALA A 972 -13.38 11.05 -1.32
N LEU A 973 -13.35 11.82 -0.22
CA LEU A 973 -14.48 12.11 0.65
C LEU A 973 -14.59 13.61 0.97
N ARG A 974 -15.74 14.04 1.51
CA ARG A 974 -16.03 15.44 1.89
C ARG A 974 -15.96 15.68 3.41
N GLU A 975 -16.87 15.10 4.19
CA GLU A 975 -16.87 15.16 5.66
C GLU A 975 -16.99 13.74 6.26
N TYR A 976 -16.29 13.46 7.37
CA TYR A 976 -16.22 12.11 7.96
C TYR A 976 -15.81 12.08 9.45
N LEU A 977 -15.96 10.93 10.11
CA LEU A 977 -15.47 10.63 11.46
C LEU A 977 -14.27 9.69 11.41
N ARG A 978 -13.10 10.12 11.89
CA ARG A 978 -11.90 9.30 11.95
C ARG A 978 -11.82 8.51 13.26
N TRP A 979 -11.81 7.18 13.21
CA TRP A 979 -11.86 6.35 14.43
C TRP A 979 -10.50 5.70 14.78
N VAL A 980 -10.03 5.89 16.02
CA VAL A 980 -8.70 5.51 16.52
C VAL A 980 -8.80 4.49 17.67
N GLN A 981 -7.96 3.45 17.64
CA GLN A 981 -7.95 2.32 18.59
C GLN A 981 -7.03 2.55 19.80
N TYR A 982 -7.51 2.18 20.99
CA TYR A 982 -6.82 2.23 22.30
C TYR A 982 -7.05 0.91 23.07
N ARG A 983 -6.10 0.46 23.90
CA ARG A 983 -6.30 -0.75 24.73
C ARG A 983 -7.42 -0.52 25.76
N ASN A 984 -8.17 -1.56 26.13
CA ASN A 984 -9.27 -1.47 27.10
C ASN A 984 -8.85 -1.05 28.52
N ASP A 985 -7.56 -1.12 28.85
CA ASP A 985 -6.94 -0.65 30.08
C ASP A 985 -6.20 0.70 29.93
N ASP A 986 -6.31 1.36 28.77
CA ASP A 986 -5.70 2.66 28.50
C ASP A 986 -6.45 3.79 29.24
N PRO A 987 -5.76 4.59 30.09
CA PRO A 987 -6.40 5.65 30.86
C PRO A 987 -6.95 6.82 30.02
N LEU A 988 -6.51 6.98 28.76
CA LEU A 988 -6.97 8.06 27.89
C LEU A 988 -8.43 7.92 27.48
N ILE A 989 -8.98 6.69 27.45
CA ILE A 989 -10.36 6.42 27.02
C ILE A 989 -11.37 7.20 27.87
N ALA A 990 -11.23 7.14 29.20
CA ALA A 990 -12.18 7.77 30.11
C ALA A 990 -12.17 9.31 29.98
N LYS A 991 -10.99 9.92 29.75
CA LYS A 991 -10.84 11.35 29.51
C LYS A 991 -11.55 11.78 28.22
N LEU A 992 -11.36 11.03 27.14
CA LEU A 992 -11.97 11.32 25.84
C LEU A 992 -13.50 11.12 25.85
N GLU A 993 -13.98 10.10 26.57
CA GLU A 993 -15.41 9.83 26.77
C GLU A 993 -16.09 10.95 27.59
N GLU A 994 -15.46 11.46 28.65
CA GLU A 994 -15.95 12.59 29.44
C GLU A 994 -15.97 13.91 28.64
N GLN A 995 -14.96 14.14 27.80
CA GLN A 995 -14.89 15.25 26.85
C GLN A 995 -15.96 15.18 25.75
N GLY A 996 -16.69 14.07 25.61
CA GLY A 996 -17.79 13.94 24.65
C GLY A 996 -17.36 13.53 23.25
N TYR A 997 -16.12 13.06 23.05
CA TYR A 997 -15.76 12.36 21.82
C TYR A 997 -16.58 11.06 21.74
N PRO A 998 -17.10 10.67 20.55
CA PRO A 998 -17.75 9.38 20.37
C PRO A 998 -16.83 8.20 20.74
N VAL A 999 -17.20 7.40 21.74
CA VAL A 999 -16.45 6.19 22.15
C VAL A 999 -17.28 4.93 21.87
N ARG A 1000 -16.64 3.88 21.34
CA ARG A 1000 -17.25 2.56 21.12
C ARG A 1000 -16.28 1.47 21.60
N ARG A 1001 -16.66 0.66 22.59
CA ARG A 1001 -15.85 -0.52 22.99
C ARG A 1001 -16.09 -1.64 21.99
N LEU A 1002 -15.04 -2.13 21.32
CA LEU A 1002 -15.19 -3.12 20.26
C LEU A 1002 -15.44 -4.51 20.85
N ARG A 1003 -16.45 -5.21 20.31
CA ARG A 1003 -16.83 -6.56 20.74
C ARG A 1003 -15.94 -7.59 20.09
N THR A 1004 -15.51 -7.34 18.85
CA THR A 1004 -14.63 -8.26 18.12
C THR A 1004 -13.21 -8.20 18.68
N TYR A 1005 -12.78 -7.06 19.24
CA TYR A 1005 -11.50 -6.92 19.94
C TYR A 1005 -11.65 -7.06 21.46
N SER A 1006 -11.49 -8.28 21.95
CA SER A 1006 -11.38 -8.55 23.39
C SER A 1006 -10.08 -7.97 23.97
N GLY A 1007 -10.05 -6.65 24.16
CA GLY A 1007 -8.86 -5.89 24.53
C GLY A 1007 -8.78 -4.47 23.96
N THR A 1008 -9.68 -4.03 23.07
CA THR A 1008 -9.56 -2.70 22.41
C THR A 1008 -10.87 -1.91 22.32
N THR A 1009 -10.76 -0.59 22.44
CA THR A 1009 -11.84 0.41 22.37
C THR A 1009 -11.46 1.49 21.34
N ILE A 1010 -12.44 2.07 20.64
CA ILE A 1010 -12.20 3.15 19.67
C ILE A 1010 -12.81 4.49 20.10
N VAL A 1011 -12.17 5.57 19.67
CA VAL A 1011 -12.61 6.97 19.83
C VAL A 1011 -12.68 7.64 18.46
N GLY A 1012 -13.77 8.37 18.18
CA GLY A 1012 -14.05 9.02 16.89
C GLY A 1012 -13.74 10.52 16.90
N PHE A 1013 -13.05 10.99 15.85
CA PHE A 1013 -12.56 12.36 15.69
C PHE A 1013 -13.14 12.99 14.39
N PRO A 1014 -14.03 13.99 14.47
CA PRO A 1014 -14.61 14.62 13.27
C PRO A 1014 -13.52 15.27 12.42
N THR A 1015 -13.43 14.89 11.14
CA THR A 1015 -12.41 15.36 10.20
C THR A 1015 -13.03 15.74 8.84
N ALA A 1016 -12.55 16.83 8.24
CA ALA A 1016 -12.95 17.29 6.91
C ALA A 1016 -11.73 17.90 6.21
N PRO A 1017 -11.29 17.41 5.04
CA PRO A 1017 -10.12 17.92 4.33
C PRO A 1017 -10.26 19.40 3.98
N VAL A 1018 -9.14 20.10 3.82
CA VAL A 1018 -9.12 21.57 3.68
C VAL A 1018 -9.97 22.04 2.51
N ILE A 1019 -9.95 21.33 1.36
CA ILE A 1019 -10.78 21.64 0.18
C ILE A 1019 -12.27 21.82 0.49
N CYS A 1020 -12.82 21.04 1.41
CA CYS A 1020 -14.23 21.08 1.80
C CYS A 1020 -14.55 22.34 2.62
N GLN A 1021 -13.58 22.79 3.42
CA GLN A 1021 -13.67 23.99 4.25
C GLN A 1021 -13.58 25.29 3.42
N LEU A 1022 -13.10 25.24 2.18
CA LEU A 1022 -12.93 26.44 1.33
C LEU A 1022 -14.25 26.95 0.68
N GLY A 1023 -15.39 26.33 0.97
CA GLY A 1023 -16.71 26.82 0.52
C GLY A 1023 -17.04 26.54 -0.96
N MET A 1024 -16.62 25.39 -1.49
CA MET A 1024 -16.94 24.99 -2.87
C MET A 1024 -18.42 24.64 -3.11
N GLY A 1025 -19.12 24.12 -2.10
CA GLY A 1025 -20.46 23.56 -2.24
C GLY A 1025 -20.52 22.46 -3.32
N ASP A 1026 -21.60 22.44 -4.09
CA ASP A 1026 -21.89 21.44 -5.14
C ASP A 1026 -20.87 21.44 -6.30
N LYS A 1027 -19.93 22.40 -6.34
CA LYS A 1027 -18.81 22.43 -7.30
C LYS A 1027 -17.65 21.51 -6.92
N LEU A 1028 -17.57 21.03 -5.69
CA LEU A 1028 -16.53 20.07 -5.30
C LEU A 1028 -16.79 18.73 -6.00
N VAL A 1029 -15.79 18.17 -6.67
CA VAL A 1029 -15.86 16.86 -7.33
C VAL A 1029 -14.90 15.90 -6.63
N THR A 1030 -15.35 14.67 -6.35
CA THR A 1030 -14.52 13.60 -5.78
C THR A 1030 -14.02 12.61 -6.84
N ALA A 1031 -13.04 11.78 -6.50
CA ALA A 1031 -12.43 10.86 -7.46
C ALA A 1031 -13.40 9.83 -8.13
N PRO A 1032 -14.46 9.32 -7.47
CA PRO A 1032 -15.51 8.52 -8.13
C PRO A 1032 -16.46 9.32 -9.04
N GLU A 1033 -16.55 10.64 -8.88
CA GLU A 1033 -17.50 11.49 -9.61
C GLU A 1033 -16.97 11.95 -10.98
N ALA A 1034 -15.74 11.56 -11.34
CA ALA A 1034 -15.08 11.91 -12.59
C ALA A 1034 -14.98 10.71 -13.55
N THR A 1035 -15.28 10.87 -14.84
CA THR A 1035 -15.20 9.76 -15.82
C THR A 1035 -13.75 9.36 -16.14
N PRO A 1036 -13.50 8.18 -16.75
CA PRO A 1036 -12.17 7.86 -17.30
C PRO A 1036 -11.67 8.94 -18.27
N GLU A 1037 -12.55 9.46 -19.12
CA GLU A 1037 -12.23 10.46 -20.14
C GLU A 1037 -11.94 11.83 -19.51
N GLU A 1038 -12.72 12.28 -18.53
CA GLU A 1038 -12.40 13.48 -17.73
C GLU A 1038 -11.04 13.33 -17.02
N GLN A 1039 -10.72 12.13 -16.53
CA GLN A 1039 -9.46 11.87 -15.82
C GLN A 1039 -8.27 11.67 -16.76
N PHE A 1040 -8.45 11.12 -17.96
CA PHE A 1040 -7.42 11.11 -19.00
C PHE A 1040 -7.24 12.50 -19.64
N GLU A 1041 -8.28 13.34 -19.72
CA GLU A 1041 -8.15 14.76 -20.05
C GLU A 1041 -7.35 15.49 -18.97
N TYR A 1042 -7.70 15.30 -17.69
CA TYR A 1042 -6.94 15.84 -16.57
C TYR A 1042 -5.48 15.39 -16.58
N LEU A 1043 -5.21 14.11 -16.87
CA LEU A 1043 -3.84 13.62 -17.06
C LEU A 1043 -3.13 14.25 -18.25
N ARG A 1044 -3.79 14.38 -19.42
CA ARG A 1044 -3.23 15.05 -20.60
C ARG A 1044 -2.96 16.54 -20.32
N LEU A 1045 -3.78 17.19 -19.50
CA LEU A 1045 -3.58 18.58 -19.04
C LEU A 1045 -2.44 18.68 -18.02
N LEU A 1046 -2.34 17.78 -17.05
CA LEU A 1046 -1.20 17.72 -16.12
C LEU A 1046 0.11 17.40 -16.85
N GLU A 1047 0.10 16.45 -17.79
CA GLU A 1047 1.28 16.17 -18.61
C GLU A 1047 1.64 17.39 -19.48
N ARG A 1048 0.68 17.98 -20.20
CA ARG A 1048 0.90 19.18 -21.04
C ARG A 1048 1.37 20.41 -20.26
N PHE A 1049 0.77 20.72 -19.11
CA PHE A 1049 0.97 22.00 -18.42
C PHE A 1049 1.89 21.93 -17.19
N TRP A 1050 2.22 20.74 -16.68
CA TRP A 1050 3.11 20.57 -15.52
C TRP A 1050 4.29 19.61 -15.73
N ILE A 1051 4.12 18.47 -16.41
CA ILE A 1051 5.25 17.56 -16.71
C ILE A 1051 6.10 18.11 -17.86
N ILE A 1052 5.46 18.48 -18.96
CA ILE A 1052 6.05 19.16 -20.12
C ILE A 1052 6.07 20.68 -19.85
N GLY A 1053 4.90 21.28 -19.64
CA GLY A 1053 4.69 22.72 -19.56
C GLY A 1053 4.69 23.41 -20.93
N VAL A 1054 4.09 24.61 -20.99
CA VAL A 1054 4.12 25.48 -22.18
C VAL A 1054 4.95 26.74 -21.96
N LYS A 1055 5.38 27.36 -23.05
CA LYS A 1055 6.00 28.69 -23.09
C LYS A 1055 5.01 29.79 -22.70
N GLU A 1056 5.51 31.03 -22.66
CA GLU A 1056 4.70 32.20 -22.34
C GLU A 1056 3.59 32.49 -23.34
N ASP A 1057 3.67 31.95 -24.56
CA ASP A 1057 2.61 31.99 -25.57
C ASP A 1057 1.35 31.17 -25.19
N GLY A 1058 1.47 30.23 -24.25
CA GLY A 1058 0.39 29.36 -23.79
C GLY A 1058 0.13 28.10 -24.63
N PHE A 1059 0.87 27.90 -25.73
CA PHE A 1059 0.61 26.81 -26.70
C PHE A 1059 1.84 25.97 -27.01
N THR A 1060 3.02 26.58 -27.17
CA THR A 1060 4.24 25.87 -27.53
C THR A 1060 4.77 25.09 -26.32
N PRO A 1061 5.00 23.76 -26.41
CA PRO A 1061 5.59 23.01 -25.31
C PRO A 1061 7.03 23.46 -25.00
N LEU A 1062 7.45 23.22 -23.76
CA LEU A 1062 8.85 23.34 -23.34
C LEU A 1062 9.67 22.12 -23.78
N SER A 1063 10.97 22.13 -23.46
CA SER A 1063 11.83 20.94 -23.56
C SER A 1063 11.34 19.84 -22.63
N GLU A 1064 11.36 18.60 -23.12
CA GLU A 1064 10.93 17.44 -22.36
C GLU A 1064 11.85 17.21 -21.15
N THR A 1065 11.33 17.49 -19.97
CA THR A 1065 12.08 17.51 -18.70
C THR A 1065 11.21 17.10 -17.51
N GLY A 1066 10.09 16.43 -17.74
CA GLY A 1066 9.24 15.90 -16.67
C GLY A 1066 9.54 14.44 -16.36
N ASN A 1067 9.09 13.94 -15.22
CA ASN A 1067 9.10 12.50 -14.91
C ASN A 1067 7.79 11.87 -15.40
N GLN A 1068 6.82 11.74 -14.49
CA GLN A 1068 5.54 11.07 -14.72
C GLN A 1068 4.51 11.62 -13.70
N VAL A 1069 3.22 11.60 -14.05
CA VAL A 1069 2.11 11.85 -13.11
C VAL A 1069 1.68 10.51 -12.51
N SER A 1070 2.12 10.17 -11.29
CA SER A 1070 1.49 9.04 -10.59
C SER A 1070 0.07 9.43 -10.24
N TYR A 1071 -0.80 8.99 -11.12
CA TYR A 1071 -2.23 9.18 -11.03
C TYR A 1071 -2.87 7.81 -11.06
N THR A 1072 -3.62 7.59 -10.01
CA THR A 1072 -4.45 6.43 -9.79
C THR A 1072 -5.85 6.91 -10.22
N LEU A 1073 -6.02 7.13 -11.54
CA LEU A 1073 -7.31 7.46 -12.20
C LEU A 1073 -8.36 6.52 -11.66
N LYS A 1074 -9.55 6.95 -11.22
CA LYS A 1074 -10.56 6.05 -10.64
C LYS A 1074 -11.88 6.03 -11.42
N TYR A 1075 -12.21 4.96 -12.13
CA TYR A 1075 -13.55 4.75 -12.73
C TYR A 1075 -14.53 3.91 -11.86
N ASP A 1076 -15.77 3.69 -12.33
CA ASP A 1076 -16.73 2.70 -11.80
C ASP A 1076 -17.15 1.72 -12.93
N PRO A 1077 -16.94 0.40 -12.81
CA PRO A 1077 -17.24 -0.65 -13.78
C PRO A 1077 -18.67 -1.19 -13.63
N LYS A 1078 -19.53 -0.47 -12.91
CA LYS A 1078 -20.99 -0.46 -13.10
C LYS A 1078 -21.35 0.51 -14.23
N VAL A 1079 -20.55 1.58 -14.40
CA VAL A 1079 -20.74 2.65 -15.38
C VAL A 1079 -19.94 2.38 -16.67
N VAL A 1080 -18.73 1.82 -16.55
CA VAL A 1080 -17.82 1.50 -17.65
C VAL A 1080 -17.83 -0.02 -17.92
N SER A 1081 -18.16 -0.45 -19.15
CA SER A 1081 -18.10 -1.86 -19.57
C SER A 1081 -16.65 -2.34 -19.84
N PHE A 1082 -16.45 -3.60 -20.27
CA PHE A 1082 -15.11 -4.01 -20.74
C PHE A 1082 -14.78 -3.31 -22.05
N GLU A 1083 -15.77 -3.10 -22.89
CA GLU A 1083 -15.68 -2.46 -24.20
C GLU A 1083 -15.41 -0.96 -24.06
N ASP A 1084 -16.04 -0.29 -23.09
CA ASP A 1084 -15.75 1.09 -22.72
C ASP A 1084 -14.40 1.22 -22.02
N PHE A 1085 -14.00 0.26 -21.17
CA PHE A 1085 -12.67 0.24 -20.56
C PHE A 1085 -11.58 0.04 -21.62
N GLN A 1086 -11.72 -0.99 -22.46
CA GLN A 1086 -10.82 -1.26 -23.58
C GLN A 1086 -10.70 -0.03 -24.49
N ARG A 1087 -11.83 0.63 -24.78
CA ARG A 1087 -11.84 1.91 -25.51
C ARG A 1087 -11.07 2.98 -24.73
N ALA A 1088 -11.41 3.26 -23.47
CA ALA A 1088 -10.75 4.28 -22.66
C ALA A 1088 -9.26 4.01 -22.39
N ILE A 1089 -8.80 2.76 -22.41
CA ILE A 1089 -7.37 2.43 -22.29
C ILE A 1089 -6.67 2.58 -23.65
N ILE A 1090 -7.25 2.07 -24.76
CA ILE A 1090 -6.65 2.26 -26.09
C ILE A 1090 -6.65 3.75 -26.50
N GLU A 1091 -7.69 4.51 -26.17
CA GLU A 1091 -7.80 5.95 -26.52
C GLU A 1091 -7.18 6.87 -25.45
N GLY A 1092 -7.05 6.41 -24.20
CA GLY A 1092 -6.54 7.19 -23.07
C GLY A 1092 -5.10 6.85 -22.66
N GLN A 1093 -4.82 5.59 -22.29
CA GLN A 1093 -3.47 5.17 -21.88
C GLN A 1093 -2.44 5.32 -23.01
N PHE A 1094 -2.83 5.26 -24.27
CA PHE A 1094 -1.91 5.52 -25.39
C PHE A 1094 -1.52 6.99 -25.54
N THR A 1095 -2.16 7.90 -24.80
CA THR A 1095 -1.93 9.36 -24.84
C THR A 1095 -1.23 9.94 -23.60
N VAL A 1096 -0.87 9.10 -22.63
CA VAL A 1096 -0.22 9.49 -21.36
C VAL A 1096 0.90 8.49 -21.02
N ARG A 1097 1.95 8.91 -20.30
CA ARG A 1097 3.16 8.07 -20.06
C ARG A 1097 2.84 6.76 -19.34
N CYS A 1098 2.13 6.89 -18.24
CA CYS A 1098 1.64 5.79 -17.41
C CYS A 1098 0.33 6.26 -16.77
N CYS A 1099 -0.66 5.38 -16.72
CA CYS A 1099 -1.78 5.51 -15.82
C CYS A 1099 -1.95 4.15 -15.16
N SER A 1100 -1.59 4.04 -13.89
CA SER A 1100 -2.00 2.87 -13.13
C SER A 1100 -3.51 3.00 -12.97
N VAL A 1101 -4.29 2.26 -13.76
CA VAL A 1101 -5.74 2.52 -13.91
C VAL A 1101 -6.46 2.08 -12.65
N MET A 1102 -6.61 2.97 -11.67
CA MET A 1102 -7.51 2.76 -10.54
C MET A 1102 -8.95 2.72 -11.08
N PRO A 1103 -9.74 1.83 -10.55
CA PRO A 1103 -11.08 2.34 -10.23
C PRO A 1103 -11.43 2.56 -8.72
N SER A 1104 -12.57 3.19 -8.39
CA SER A 1104 -13.10 3.61 -7.05
C SER A 1104 -14.05 2.65 -6.26
N VAL A 1105 -14.02 2.36 -4.93
CA VAL A 1105 -14.62 1.19 -4.16
C VAL A 1105 -15.57 1.34 -2.83
N ASP A 1106 -16.79 0.74 -2.67
CA ASP A 1106 -17.98 1.10 -1.72
C ASP A 1106 -18.36 0.18 -0.49
N MET A 1107 -17.97 0.44 0.77
CA MET A 1107 -17.56 -0.67 1.71
C MET A 1107 -18.31 -0.77 3.08
N THR A 1108 -19.25 -1.73 3.28
CA THR A 1108 -20.32 -1.61 4.32
C THR A 1108 -20.54 -2.75 5.36
N ALA A 1109 -19.52 -3.48 5.85
CA ALA A 1109 -19.69 -4.57 6.85
C ALA A 1109 -18.46 -4.82 7.77
N TYR A 1110 -17.93 -3.75 8.38
CA TYR A 1110 -16.96 -3.80 9.47
C TYR A 1110 -17.58 -3.14 10.72
N GLU A 1111 -17.05 -3.47 11.92
CA GLU A 1111 -17.58 -2.92 13.18
C GLU A 1111 -17.46 -1.38 13.26
N TYR A 1112 -16.56 -0.77 12.48
CA TYR A 1112 -16.48 0.68 12.24
C TYR A 1112 -15.63 0.98 10.98
N GLN A 1113 -15.69 2.21 10.45
CA GLN A 1113 -14.82 2.72 9.37
C GLN A 1113 -13.81 3.75 9.93
N PRO A 1114 -12.48 3.61 9.75
CA PRO A 1114 -11.51 4.61 10.22
C PRO A 1114 -11.58 6.01 9.57
N GLU A 1115 -12.35 6.23 8.49
CA GLU A 1115 -13.07 7.49 8.18
C GLU A 1115 -14.51 7.13 7.76
N GLU A 1116 -15.46 7.20 8.69
CA GLU A 1116 -16.90 6.97 8.44
C GLU A 1116 -17.49 8.24 7.78
N PRO A 1117 -17.90 8.24 6.49
CA PRO A 1117 -18.39 9.45 5.83
C PRO A 1117 -19.71 9.89 6.44
N VAL A 1118 -19.78 11.15 6.87
CA VAL A 1118 -20.96 11.72 7.52
C VAL A 1118 -21.52 12.87 6.70
N THR A 1119 -22.83 13.10 6.81
CA THR A 1119 -23.40 14.34 6.30
C THR A 1119 -22.85 15.52 7.10
N LYS A 1120 -22.67 16.67 6.45
CA LYS A 1120 -22.22 17.91 7.09
C LYS A 1120 -23.02 18.26 8.37
N ALA A 1121 -24.33 18.03 8.39
CA ALA A 1121 -25.16 18.26 9.57
C ALA A 1121 -24.81 17.33 10.76
N VAL A 1122 -24.38 16.09 10.50
CA VAL A 1122 -23.90 15.16 11.53
C VAL A 1122 -22.48 15.53 11.98
N TYR A 1123 -21.61 15.94 11.07
CA TYR A 1123 -20.28 16.49 11.39
C TYR A 1123 -20.38 17.69 12.34
N GLU A 1124 -21.24 18.66 12.02
CA GLU A 1124 -21.47 19.87 12.82
C GLU A 1124 -22.07 19.52 14.19
N LEU A 1125 -23.04 18.60 14.26
CA LEU A 1125 -23.66 18.16 15.51
C LEU A 1125 -22.67 17.47 16.45
N ILE A 1126 -21.79 16.60 15.94
CA ILE A 1126 -20.77 15.92 16.75
C ILE A 1126 -19.69 16.89 17.20
N SER A 1127 -19.23 17.78 16.31
CA SER A 1127 -18.23 18.80 16.64
C SER A 1127 -18.74 19.76 17.73
N ALA A 1128 -20.04 20.07 17.76
CA ALA A 1128 -20.66 20.90 18.79
C ALA A 1128 -20.96 20.16 20.13
N ALA A 1129 -20.83 18.83 20.17
CA ALA A 1129 -21.07 18.03 21.38
C ALA A 1129 -19.80 17.83 22.23
N ILE A 1130 -18.61 18.04 21.65
CA ILE A 1130 -17.32 17.89 22.33
C ILE A 1130 -17.10 19.09 23.26
N ARG A 1131 -16.88 18.82 24.55
CA ARG A 1131 -16.68 19.82 25.60
C ARG A 1131 -15.21 20.13 25.80
N SER A 1132 -14.75 21.21 25.19
CA SER A 1132 -13.55 21.91 25.62
C SER A 1132 -13.77 22.54 27.00
N GLY A 1133 -12.86 22.28 27.94
CA GLY A 1133 -12.85 22.95 29.24
C GLY A 1133 -12.22 24.34 29.11
N GLU A 1134 -12.84 25.37 29.70
CA GLU A 1134 -12.49 26.78 29.44
C GLU A 1134 -11.07 27.20 29.90
N ASP A 1135 -10.36 26.36 30.67
CA ASP A 1135 -9.01 26.61 31.21
C ASP A 1135 -7.97 25.51 30.84
N GLN A 1136 -8.23 24.68 29.82
CA GLN A 1136 -7.21 23.78 29.26
C GLN A 1136 -7.21 23.82 27.73
N GLU A 1137 -6.08 24.24 27.14
CA GLU A 1137 -5.75 23.84 25.77
C GLU A 1137 -5.82 22.32 25.69
N VAL A 1138 -6.68 21.80 24.81
CA VAL A 1138 -6.76 20.35 24.57
C VAL A 1138 -5.53 19.93 23.77
N LYS A 1139 -4.44 19.68 24.50
CA LYS A 1139 -3.44 18.72 24.06
C LYS A 1139 -4.15 17.38 23.87
N GLU A 1140 -4.38 17.02 22.61
CA GLU A 1140 -4.68 15.66 22.20
C GLU A 1140 -3.42 14.81 22.42
N ASP A 1141 -3.09 14.54 23.68
CA ASP A 1141 -1.94 13.73 24.11
C ASP A 1141 -2.23 12.24 23.82
N VAL A 1142 -2.16 11.86 22.54
CA VAL A 1142 -2.25 10.49 22.01
C VAL A 1142 -0.94 9.69 22.28
N ASP A 1143 -0.04 10.22 23.10
CA ASP A 1143 1.40 9.91 23.14
C ASP A 1143 1.81 8.84 24.20
N PHE A 1144 0.85 8.28 24.95
CA PHE A 1144 1.13 7.38 26.09
C PHE A 1144 0.72 5.90 25.92
N ALA A 1145 0.08 5.52 24.81
CA ALA A 1145 -0.28 4.14 24.53
C ALA A 1145 0.95 3.31 24.10
N HIS A 1146 1.60 2.62 25.05
CA HIS A 1146 2.73 1.70 24.78
C HIS A 1146 2.43 0.28 25.27
N VAL A 1147 3.02 -0.71 24.60
CA VAL A 1147 3.02 -2.12 25.02
C VAL A 1147 4.47 -2.59 25.12
N ASP A 1148 5.04 -2.51 26.32
CA ASP A 1148 6.38 -3.07 26.59
C ASP A 1148 6.33 -4.60 26.52
N CYS A 1149 6.92 -5.16 25.47
CA CYS A 1149 6.98 -6.60 25.24
C CYS A 1149 8.23 -7.19 25.91
N ALA A 1150 8.29 -7.11 27.25
CA ALA A 1150 9.45 -7.50 28.05
C ALA A 1150 9.64 -9.02 28.24
N SER A 1151 8.63 -9.83 27.93
CA SER A 1151 8.65 -11.30 28.09
C SER A 1151 8.41 -12.01 26.75
N GLY A 1152 9.50 -12.40 26.08
CA GLY A 1152 9.49 -13.01 24.74
C GLY A 1152 8.99 -14.45 24.69
N ALA A 1153 7.71 -14.68 25.02
CA ALA A 1153 7.07 -16.00 24.93
C ALA A 1153 5.58 -15.87 24.56
N CYS A 1154 5.25 -16.13 23.29
CA CYS A 1154 3.89 -16.42 22.83
C CYS A 1154 3.94 -17.75 22.04
N PRO A 1155 3.39 -18.86 22.55
CA PRO A 1155 3.63 -20.18 21.98
C PRO A 1155 2.66 -20.51 20.84
N VAL A 1156 3.21 -20.85 19.68
CA VAL A 1156 2.48 -21.55 18.59
C VAL A 1156 3.36 -22.73 18.14
N ASP A 1157 2.95 -23.95 18.50
CA ASP A 1157 3.60 -25.20 18.09
C ASP A 1157 3.01 -25.63 16.73
N PHE A 1158 3.86 -25.71 15.70
CA PHE A 1158 3.42 -25.98 14.33
C PHE A 1158 3.03 -27.45 14.05
N ASN A 1159 2.94 -28.30 15.09
CA ASN A 1159 2.58 -29.72 14.95
C ASN A 1159 1.08 -30.02 15.12
N LYS A 1160 0.28 -29.66 14.12
CA LYS A 1160 -0.89 -30.47 13.70
C LYS A 1160 -1.37 -30.10 12.30
N ALA A 1161 -1.56 -31.13 11.47
CA ALA A 1161 -2.24 -31.01 10.19
C ALA A 1161 -3.73 -31.34 10.36
N ALA A 1162 -4.57 -30.49 9.77
CA ALA A 1162 -5.96 -30.74 9.36
C ALA A 1162 -6.27 -29.75 8.23
#